data_AF-A0A8C6R026-F1
#
_entry.id   AF-A0A8C6R026-F1
#
_cell.length_a   1.000
_cell.length_b   1.000
_cell.length_c   1.000
_cell.angle_alpha   90.00
_cell.angle_beta   90.00
_cell.angle_gamma   90.00
#
_symmetry.space_group_name_H-M   'P 1'
#
loop_
_entity.id
_entity.type
_entity.pdbx_description
1 polymer ?
#
loop_
_entity_poly.entity_id
_entity_poly.type
_entity_poly.pdbx_seq_one_letter_code
_entity_poly.pdbx_strand_id
1 'polypeptide(L)'
;MLLFNRCQHLKRITHKHFSSIRGKVGRHTQPFLSRAFALAELRKSWRSTGSLVGDKNIILMGPPGAGKTTVGRIIGHKLGCCVIDVASDILEKIWNMSASEKLQDVGNEQFLEEEGKALLSLSTSGSVISLTGSNPMHEASMWHLKKDGVIVYLDVPLIDIISRLKSMKLGRLVGQTSGVSMKDLLKCRRQHYKKWYDTRVFCESGATPEEVADRVLQAVHRYQDVDSETFISTRHIGTKDLEQKVPLKFFSEAVIEGLASDGGLFVPEKEFPKVSCREWRSLVGATYIERAQILLERCIHPADIPAARLGEMIETAYGENFACSKIAPVRHLAGNQFILELFHGPTGSFKDLSLQLMPHIFAHCIPPSCNYVILVATSGDTGSAVLNGFSHLNKNDTRRIAVVTFFPENGLSDFQKAQIIGSQRENGWAVGVRSDFDFCQTAVKRIFRDSDFTGFLIVEYGTVLSSANSINWARLLPQVVYHASAYLDLVSQGFISFGSPVDVCIPTGNFGNILAAVYAKMMGIPIRKFICASNQNHVLTDFIKTGHYDLRDRKLAQTFSPSIDILKSSNLERHLYLMANKDGQLMAKLFNQLENQLHFQIEKILVEKLQQDLVADWCSEDDCLSAINATYNAAGYILDPHTAVAKAVADRMQDKTCPVIISSPAHYSKFAPAVMQALKINGIHQTSSSQLCLLGSYNALPPPHEALLERTKQQEKMEHHVCAADVNVLKSHMEKLIQNRFIGKSG
;
A
#
# COMPACT_ATOMS: atom_id res chain seq x y z
N MET A 1 -27.15 1.34 16.44
CA MET A 1 -26.71 2.72 16.75
C MET A 1 -26.99 3.14 18.22
N LEU A 2 -26.95 2.23 19.20
CA LEU A 2 -27.18 2.55 20.64
C LEU A 2 -26.11 1.97 21.60
N LEU A 3 -25.06 1.33 21.07
CA LEU A 3 -23.92 0.82 21.85
C LEU A 3 -22.63 1.66 21.70
N PHE A 4 -22.59 2.57 20.72
CA PHE A 4 -21.43 3.45 20.46
C PHE A 4 -21.32 4.64 21.45
N ASN A 5 -22.42 5.05 22.08
CA ASN A 5 -22.42 6.17 23.04
C ASN A 5 -21.88 5.82 24.43
N ARG A 6 -21.67 4.52 24.76
CA ARG A 6 -21.11 4.12 26.08
C ARG A 6 -19.59 4.24 26.17
N CYS A 7 -18.85 4.22 25.06
CA CYS A 7 -17.39 4.43 25.08
C CYS A 7 -16.98 5.92 25.20
N GLN A 8 -17.82 6.87 24.79
CA GLN A 8 -17.54 8.30 24.97
C GLN A 8 -17.85 8.80 26.38
N HIS A 9 -18.74 8.14 27.13
CA HIS A 9 -19.08 8.55 28.50
C HIS A 9 -18.04 8.09 29.55
N LEU A 10 -17.34 6.98 29.30
CA LEU A 10 -16.25 6.47 30.17
C LEU A 10 -14.96 7.31 30.08
N LYS A 11 -14.73 8.07 28.99
CA LYS A 11 -13.61 9.02 28.86
C LYS A 11 -13.84 10.38 29.54
N ARG A 12 -15.06 10.70 30.00
CA ARG A 12 -15.39 11.97 30.68
C ARG A 12 -15.55 11.87 32.20
N ILE A 13 -15.60 10.67 32.77
CA ILE A 13 -15.77 10.46 34.23
C ILE A 13 -14.42 10.31 34.96
N THR A 14 -13.34 9.96 34.27
CA THR A 14 -11.99 9.80 34.87
C THR A 14 -11.24 11.11 35.14
N HIS A 15 -11.82 12.28 34.85
CA HIS A 15 -11.18 13.58 35.06
C HIS A 15 -11.77 14.45 36.19
N LYS A 16 -12.64 13.91 37.07
CA LYS A 16 -13.27 14.72 38.13
C LYS A 16 -13.33 14.17 39.56
N HIS A 17 -12.61 13.10 39.90
CA HIS A 17 -12.52 12.63 41.30
C HIS A 17 -11.09 12.23 41.69
N PHE A 18 -10.27 13.21 42.06
CA PHE A 18 -9.14 13.02 42.98
C PHE A 18 -8.86 14.33 43.72
N SER A 19 -9.78 14.69 44.60
CA SER A 19 -9.55 15.71 45.64
C SER A 19 -10.48 15.43 46.82
N SER A 20 -10.03 14.62 47.77
CA SER A 20 -10.45 14.62 49.18
C SER A 20 -10.06 13.27 49.80
N ILE A 21 -9.13 13.30 50.75
CA ILE A 21 -9.19 12.64 52.07
C ILE A 21 -7.77 12.66 52.66
N ARG A 22 -7.54 13.62 53.55
CA ARG A 22 -6.46 13.63 54.56
C ARG A 22 -7.05 13.04 55.84
N GLY A 23 -6.36 12.10 56.49
CA GLY A 23 -6.76 11.65 57.83
C GLY A 23 -5.92 10.54 58.48
N LYS A 24 -4.92 10.97 59.27
CA LYS A 24 -4.41 10.45 60.58
C LYS A 24 -3.84 9.01 60.75
N VAL A 25 -2.51 8.98 60.92
CA VAL A 25 -1.63 8.44 61.99
C VAL A 25 -2.05 7.21 62.83
N GLY A 26 -1.13 6.22 62.91
CA GLY A 26 -0.97 5.23 64.00
C GLY A 26 0.44 4.61 63.98
N ARG A 27 1.11 4.50 65.14
CA ARG A 27 2.53 4.16 65.35
C ARG A 27 2.82 2.66 65.56
N HIS A 28 4.12 2.34 65.41
CA HIS A 28 4.93 1.25 66.01
C HIS A 28 4.95 -0.14 65.34
N THR A 29 6.09 -0.51 64.75
CA THR A 29 7.12 -1.41 65.32
C THR A 29 8.22 -1.73 64.29
N GLN A 30 9.49 -1.64 64.70
CA GLN A 30 10.67 -2.32 64.12
C GLN A 30 10.96 -3.56 65.01
N PRO A 31 11.83 -4.56 64.67
CA PRO A 31 13.06 -4.53 63.84
C PRO A 31 13.19 -5.78 62.90
N PHE A 32 14.16 -5.98 62.00
CA PHE A 32 15.60 -6.22 62.18
C PHE A 32 16.32 -6.22 60.81
N LEU A 33 17.61 -5.86 60.85
CA LEU A 33 18.54 -5.71 59.73
C LEU A 33 18.90 -7.01 58.98
N SER A 34 19.14 -6.93 57.68
CA SER A 34 20.44 -7.36 57.11
C SER A 34 20.72 -6.80 55.70
N ARG A 35 21.89 -6.17 55.59
CA ARG A 35 22.76 -5.92 54.40
C ARG A 35 22.11 -5.72 53.02
N ALA A 36 21.89 -4.46 52.65
CA ALA A 36 21.83 -4.03 51.24
C ALA A 36 22.46 -2.63 51.09
N PHE A 37 23.81 -2.58 51.12
CA PHE A 37 24.57 -1.40 50.74
C PHE A 37 25.32 -1.72 49.43
N ALA A 38 24.77 -1.26 48.30
CA ALA A 38 25.43 -0.97 47.01
C ALA A 38 24.44 -0.84 45.81
N LEU A 39 23.16 -0.51 46.03
CA LEU A 39 22.18 -0.29 44.94
C LEU A 39 21.34 0.99 45.11
N ALA A 40 21.68 1.85 46.07
CA ALA A 40 20.86 3.00 46.45
C ALA A 40 21.15 4.30 45.68
N GLU A 41 22.25 4.40 44.92
CA GLU A 41 22.60 5.64 44.21
C GLU A 41 22.01 5.79 42.79
N LEU A 42 21.33 4.77 42.26
CA LEU A 42 20.74 4.82 40.90
C LEU A 42 19.27 5.28 40.86
N ARG A 43 18.65 5.63 42.00
CA ARG A 43 17.28 6.17 42.07
C ARG A 43 17.28 7.69 42.16
N LYS A 44 17.70 8.38 41.10
CA LYS A 44 17.26 9.77 40.89
C LYS A 44 16.01 9.75 40.00
N SER A 45 14.93 10.35 40.48
CA SER A 45 13.71 10.58 39.70
C SER A 45 13.97 11.76 38.77
N TRP A 46 14.28 11.49 37.51
CA TRP A 46 14.48 12.51 36.47
C TRP A 46 13.12 12.85 35.84
N ARG A 47 12.44 13.90 36.32
CA ARG A 47 11.25 14.47 35.66
C ARG A 47 11.62 15.82 35.06
N SER A 48 11.54 15.94 33.74
CA SER A 48 11.72 17.21 33.01
C SER A 48 10.36 17.86 32.73
N THR A 49 10.29 19.19 32.75
CA THR A 49 9.07 20.01 32.61
C THR A 49 8.83 20.53 31.19
N GLY A 50 9.62 20.10 30.21
CA GLY A 50 9.62 20.63 28.83
C GLY A 50 9.35 19.58 27.73
N SER A 51 8.59 18.52 28.02
CA SER A 51 8.47 17.40 27.09
C SER A 51 7.46 17.64 25.96
N LEU A 52 7.94 17.66 24.72
CA LEU A 52 7.13 17.51 23.49
C LEU A 52 6.33 16.19 23.47
N VAL A 53 6.63 15.27 24.40
CA VAL A 53 6.11 13.89 24.43
C VAL A 53 5.41 13.56 25.76
N GLY A 54 5.11 14.56 26.59
CA GLY A 54 4.57 14.34 27.94
C GLY A 54 5.49 13.43 28.77
N ASP A 55 4.94 12.39 29.39
CA ASP A 55 5.73 11.45 30.20
C ASP A 55 6.50 10.40 29.37
N LYS A 56 6.29 10.30 28.05
CA LYS A 56 6.97 9.29 27.22
C LYS A 56 8.39 9.70 26.84
N ASN A 57 9.25 8.70 26.64
CA ASN A 57 10.62 8.88 26.18
C ASN A 57 10.71 8.94 24.64
N ILE A 58 11.70 9.65 24.10
CA ILE A 58 12.13 9.52 22.69
C ILE A 58 13.30 8.53 22.67
N ILE A 59 13.13 7.38 22.00
CA ILE A 59 14.13 6.31 22.01
C ILE A 59 14.76 6.23 20.62
N LEU A 60 16.03 6.59 20.50
CA LEU A 60 16.78 6.57 19.25
C LEU A 60 17.40 5.18 19.03
N MET A 61 17.00 4.54 17.94
CA MET A 61 17.43 3.22 17.51
C MET A 61 18.09 3.27 16.13
N GLY A 62 19.05 2.37 15.88
CA GLY A 62 19.72 2.26 14.58
C GLY A 62 21.12 1.64 14.72
N PRO A 63 21.78 1.32 13.59
CA PRO A 63 23.08 0.67 13.61
C PRO A 63 24.16 1.53 14.30
N PRO A 64 25.26 0.92 14.78
CA PRO A 64 26.44 1.68 15.20
C PRO A 64 26.90 2.63 14.08
N GLY A 65 27.27 3.87 14.43
CA GLY A 65 27.58 4.92 13.43
C GLY A 65 26.37 5.68 12.86
N ALA A 66 25.14 5.35 13.28
CA ALA A 66 23.94 6.09 12.82
C ALA A 66 23.84 7.53 13.34
N GLY A 67 24.61 7.90 14.38
CA GLY A 67 24.58 9.24 14.98
C GLY A 67 23.62 9.41 16.16
N LYS A 68 23.06 8.30 16.69
CA LYS A 68 22.09 8.28 17.81
C LYS A 68 22.47 9.21 18.97
N THR A 69 23.67 9.04 19.53
CA THR A 69 24.17 9.83 20.65
C THR A 69 24.21 11.33 20.34
N THR A 70 24.75 11.70 19.17
CA THR A 70 24.87 13.10 18.75
C THR A 70 23.49 13.73 18.56
N VAL A 71 22.61 13.06 17.80
CA VAL A 71 21.23 13.50 17.57
C VAL A 71 20.47 13.60 18.89
N GLY A 72 20.64 12.62 19.79
CA GLY A 72 19.98 12.60 21.10
C GLY A 72 20.36 13.78 21.98
N ARG A 73 21.63 14.18 22.00
CA ARG A 73 22.09 15.39 22.71
C ARG A 73 21.48 16.67 22.15
N ILE A 74 21.38 16.80 20.83
CA ILE A 74 20.77 17.95 20.17
C ILE A 74 19.28 18.03 20.51
N ILE A 75 18.56 16.91 20.46
CA ILE A 75 17.15 16.84 20.85
C ILE A 75 16.98 17.22 22.32
N GLY A 76 17.79 16.65 23.22
CA GLY A 76 17.74 16.98 24.64
C GLY A 76 17.96 18.47 24.92
N HIS A 77 18.91 19.09 24.22
CA HIS A 77 19.13 20.53 24.29
C HIS A 77 17.92 21.33 23.78
N LYS A 78 17.36 20.95 22.63
CA LYS A 78 16.19 21.62 22.03
C LYS A 78 14.93 21.52 22.91
N LEU A 79 14.76 20.41 23.62
CA LEU A 79 13.59 20.14 24.47
C LEU A 79 13.82 20.48 25.96
N GLY A 80 15.05 20.77 26.37
CA GLY A 80 15.40 20.95 27.78
C GLY A 80 15.16 19.68 28.62
N CYS A 81 15.34 18.50 28.04
CA CYS A 81 15.08 17.22 28.70
C CYS A 81 16.36 16.38 28.91
N CYS A 82 16.26 15.38 29.79
CA CYS A 82 17.39 14.50 30.11
C CYS A 82 17.77 13.64 28.89
N VAL A 83 19.06 13.42 28.68
CA VAL A 83 19.61 12.55 27.64
C VAL A 83 20.36 11.41 28.30
N ILE A 84 20.08 10.18 27.87
CA ILE A 84 20.70 8.97 28.38
C ILE A 84 21.31 8.23 27.20
N ASP A 85 22.63 8.03 27.21
CA ASP A 85 23.29 7.11 26.30
C ASP A 85 23.46 5.75 26.99
N VAL A 86 22.79 4.71 26.48
CA VAL A 86 22.80 3.40 27.14
C VAL A 86 24.22 2.84 27.25
N ALA A 87 25.08 3.05 26.26
CA ALA A 87 26.46 2.56 26.31
C ALA A 87 27.25 3.24 27.44
N SER A 88 27.39 4.57 27.40
CA SER A 88 28.26 5.28 28.34
C SER A 88 27.62 5.55 29.70
N ASP A 89 26.32 5.79 29.76
CA ASP A 89 25.66 6.22 31.00
C ASP A 89 25.15 5.08 31.86
N ILE A 90 24.94 3.90 31.28
CA ILE A 90 24.40 2.72 31.96
C ILE A 90 25.42 1.58 31.92
N LEU A 91 25.73 1.06 30.74
CA LEU A 91 26.47 -0.20 30.61
C LEU A 91 27.91 -0.09 31.11
N GLU A 92 28.67 0.89 30.64
CA GLU A 92 30.08 1.08 31.05
C GLU A 92 30.23 1.34 32.56
N LYS A 93 29.24 1.99 33.18
CA LYS A 93 29.22 2.21 34.64
C LYS A 93 28.89 0.93 35.42
N ILE A 94 27.99 0.09 34.91
CA ILE A 94 27.63 -1.19 35.53
C ILE A 94 28.78 -2.19 35.39
N TRP A 95 29.43 -2.24 34.22
CA TRP A 95 30.48 -3.21 33.92
C TRP A 95 31.87 -2.78 34.40
N ASN A 96 32.07 -1.48 34.66
CA ASN A 96 33.37 -0.90 34.98
C ASN A 96 34.44 -1.21 33.91
N MET A 97 34.03 -1.29 32.64
CA MET A 97 34.86 -1.52 31.45
C MET A 97 34.10 -1.08 30.20
N SER A 98 34.80 -0.92 29.07
CA SER A 98 34.18 -0.56 27.80
C SER A 98 33.30 -1.68 27.25
N ALA A 99 32.33 -1.34 26.42
CA ALA A 99 31.50 -2.34 25.73
C ALA A 99 32.32 -3.29 24.83
N SER A 100 33.44 -2.82 24.28
CA SER A 100 34.33 -3.65 23.46
C SER A 100 35.09 -4.68 24.29
N GLU A 101 35.62 -4.28 25.46
CA GLU A 101 36.29 -5.18 26.40
C GLU A 101 35.30 -6.22 26.92
N LYS A 102 34.09 -5.78 27.31
CA LYS A 102 33.05 -6.68 27.78
C LYS A 102 32.66 -7.72 26.73
N LEU A 103 32.50 -7.33 25.46
CA LEU A 103 32.20 -8.26 24.38
C LEU A 103 33.30 -9.30 24.14
N GLN A 104 34.58 -8.94 24.38
CA GLN A 104 35.70 -9.88 24.31
C GLN A 104 35.71 -10.84 25.50
N ASP A 105 35.36 -10.37 26.69
CA ASP A 105 35.31 -11.14 27.93
C ASP A 105 34.20 -12.20 27.93
N VAL A 106 32.96 -11.80 27.63
CA VAL A 106 31.79 -12.70 27.79
C VAL A 106 31.25 -13.30 26.49
N GLY A 107 31.70 -12.83 25.32
CA GLY A 107 31.19 -13.25 24.02
C GLY A 107 29.79 -12.69 23.68
N ASN A 108 29.25 -13.06 22.51
CA ASN A 108 28.06 -12.40 21.95
C ASN A 108 26.77 -12.63 22.76
N GLU A 109 26.47 -13.87 23.14
CA GLU A 109 25.19 -14.24 23.77
C GLU A 109 25.07 -13.64 25.18
N GLN A 110 26.10 -13.85 26.01
CA GLN A 110 26.13 -13.29 27.36
C GLN A 110 26.17 -11.77 27.35
N PHE A 111 26.84 -11.15 26.37
CA PHE A 111 26.83 -9.68 26.21
C PHE A 111 25.40 -9.16 25.97
N LEU A 112 24.64 -9.79 25.07
CA LEU A 112 23.26 -9.40 24.77
C LEU A 112 22.34 -9.55 25.99
N GLU A 113 22.51 -10.62 26.76
CA GLU A 113 21.73 -10.88 27.96
C GLU A 113 22.02 -9.86 29.08
N GLU A 114 23.29 -9.54 29.32
CA GLU A 114 23.67 -8.53 30.32
C GLU A 114 23.24 -7.12 29.91
N GLU A 115 23.37 -6.79 28.61
CA GLU A 115 22.88 -5.55 28.04
C GLU A 115 21.35 -5.42 28.19
N GLY A 116 20.62 -6.49 27.90
CA GLY A 116 19.17 -6.58 28.07
C GLY A 116 18.72 -6.40 29.52
N LYS A 117 19.38 -7.06 30.47
CA LYS A 117 19.11 -6.93 31.92
C LYS A 117 19.31 -5.51 32.43
N ALA A 118 20.36 -4.84 32.00
CA ALA A 118 20.60 -3.45 32.36
C ALA A 118 19.45 -2.54 31.90
N LEU A 119 18.95 -2.72 30.68
CA LEU A 119 17.80 -1.97 30.16
C LEU A 119 16.49 -2.27 30.88
N LEU A 120 16.24 -3.52 31.30
CA LEU A 120 15.05 -3.87 32.08
C LEU A 120 14.98 -3.16 33.43
N SER A 121 16.13 -2.74 33.97
CA SER A 121 16.21 -1.96 35.21
C SER A 121 15.99 -0.45 35.00
N LEU A 122 16.01 0.02 33.75
CA LEU A 122 15.87 1.44 33.42
C LEU A 122 14.43 1.89 33.63
N SER A 123 14.21 2.87 34.49
CA SER A 123 12.91 3.49 34.73
C SER A 123 13.04 5.01 34.65
N THR A 124 12.70 5.56 33.49
CA THR A 124 12.80 7.00 33.19
C THR A 124 11.59 7.45 32.38
N SER A 125 11.24 8.74 32.49
CA SER A 125 10.12 9.35 31.76
C SER A 125 10.56 10.69 31.18
N GLY A 126 9.96 11.10 30.06
CA GLY A 126 10.24 12.41 29.42
C GLY A 126 11.72 12.65 29.11
N SER A 127 12.45 11.60 28.72
CA SER A 127 13.89 11.63 28.41
C SER A 127 14.17 11.19 26.96
N VAL A 128 15.35 11.54 26.44
CA VAL A 128 15.87 11.04 25.16
C VAL A 128 16.86 9.91 25.45
N ILE A 129 16.57 8.71 24.96
CA ILE A 129 17.37 7.52 25.21
C ILE A 129 18.05 7.09 23.90
N SER A 130 19.37 7.08 23.86
CA SER A 130 20.15 6.55 22.73
C SER A 130 20.53 5.09 23.01
N LEU A 131 19.96 4.17 22.24
CA LEU A 131 20.27 2.75 22.36
C LEU A 131 21.66 2.43 21.81
N THR A 132 22.25 1.35 22.26
CA THR A 132 23.35 0.69 21.55
C THR A 132 22.84 0.10 20.23
N GLY A 133 23.75 -0.30 19.35
CA GLY A 133 23.34 -0.98 18.11
C GLY A 133 22.71 -2.34 18.34
N SER A 134 23.00 -3.01 19.47
CA SER A 134 22.65 -4.41 19.76
C SER A 134 21.41 -4.55 20.63
N ASN A 135 21.00 -3.50 21.36
CA ASN A 135 19.77 -3.54 22.16
C ASN A 135 18.54 -4.10 21.41
N PRO A 136 18.31 -3.79 20.12
CA PRO A 136 17.14 -4.32 19.39
C PRO A 136 17.12 -5.83 19.18
N MET A 137 18.24 -6.52 19.47
CA MET A 137 18.35 -7.98 19.40
C MET A 137 17.83 -8.68 20.67
N HIS A 138 17.59 -7.95 21.75
CA HIS A 138 17.05 -8.49 23.00
C HIS A 138 15.58 -8.09 23.18
N GLU A 139 14.66 -9.04 23.00
CA GLU A 139 13.23 -8.73 22.86
C GLU A 139 12.59 -8.16 24.13
N ALA A 140 12.92 -8.71 25.30
CA ALA A 140 12.29 -8.30 26.56
C ALA A 140 12.60 -6.84 26.90
N SER A 141 13.83 -6.38 26.65
CA SER A 141 14.20 -4.98 26.86
C SER A 141 13.53 -4.05 25.87
N MET A 142 13.34 -4.48 24.61
CA MET A 142 12.64 -3.67 23.62
C MET A 142 11.15 -3.52 23.94
N TRP A 143 10.49 -4.57 24.42
CA TRP A 143 9.11 -4.47 24.94
C TRP A 143 9.00 -3.52 26.12
N HIS A 144 9.94 -3.61 27.06
CA HIS A 144 10.01 -2.70 28.20
C HIS A 144 10.13 -1.23 27.76
N LEU A 145 11.05 -0.94 26.85
CA LEU A 145 11.25 0.40 26.29
C LEU A 145 10.05 0.92 25.50
N LYS A 146 9.41 0.05 24.69
CA LYS A 146 8.27 0.41 23.84
C LYS A 146 7.03 0.82 24.65
N LYS A 147 6.89 0.32 25.88
CA LYS A 147 5.78 0.68 26.77
C LYS A 147 5.80 2.16 27.17
N ASP A 148 7.00 2.70 27.40
CA ASP A 148 7.21 4.01 28.01
C ASP A 148 7.84 5.04 27.06
N GLY A 149 7.91 4.75 25.75
CA GLY A 149 8.51 5.66 24.78
C GLY A 149 8.08 5.43 23.33
N VAL A 150 8.53 6.34 22.47
CA VAL A 150 8.40 6.26 21.01
C VAL A 150 9.74 5.86 20.43
N ILE A 151 9.80 4.71 19.75
CA ILE A 151 11.03 4.19 19.16
C ILE A 151 11.22 4.78 17.76
N VAL A 152 12.23 5.64 17.61
CA VAL A 152 12.59 6.29 16.35
C VAL A 152 13.77 5.57 15.72
N TYR A 153 13.57 5.01 14.53
CA TYR A 153 14.63 4.38 13.76
C TYR A 153 15.35 5.41 12.88
N LEU A 154 16.64 5.65 13.18
CA LEU A 154 17.55 6.38 12.30
C LEU A 154 18.02 5.45 11.17
N ASP A 155 17.29 5.48 10.06
CA ASP A 155 17.56 4.66 8.87
C ASP A 155 18.60 5.37 8.00
N VAL A 156 19.85 4.93 8.15
CA VAL A 156 21.00 5.48 7.43
C VAL A 156 21.38 4.51 6.29
N PRO A 157 21.70 5.02 5.07
CA PRO A 157 22.22 4.20 4.00
C PRO A 157 23.36 3.28 4.45
N LEU A 158 23.29 2.01 4.04
CA LEU A 158 24.26 0.99 4.46
C LEU A 158 25.71 1.35 4.10
N ILE A 159 25.90 2.01 2.95
CA ILE A 159 27.23 2.45 2.48
C ILE A 159 27.84 3.51 3.41
N ASP A 160 27.01 4.42 3.92
CA ASP A 160 27.43 5.48 4.84
C ASP A 160 27.79 4.90 6.21
N ILE A 161 26.99 3.93 6.69
CA ILE A 161 27.30 3.21 7.93
C ILE A 161 28.63 2.47 7.82
N ILE A 162 28.86 1.72 6.74
CA ILE A 162 30.12 1.00 6.54
C ILE A 162 31.31 1.97 6.50
N SER A 163 31.17 3.11 5.82
CA SER A 163 32.21 4.15 5.76
C SER A 163 32.53 4.72 7.15
N ARG A 164 31.49 5.08 7.91
CA ARG A 164 31.63 5.60 9.28
C ARG A 164 32.30 4.57 10.19
N LEU A 165 31.89 3.30 10.14
CA LEU A 165 32.49 2.25 10.98
C LEU A 165 33.98 2.04 10.70
N LYS A 166 34.41 2.12 9.43
CA LYS A 166 35.83 2.07 9.06
C LYS A 166 36.61 3.23 9.68
N SER A 167 36.08 4.45 9.64
CA SER A 167 36.73 5.63 10.26
C SER A 167 36.82 5.53 11.78
N MET A 168 35.84 4.89 12.43
CA MET A 168 35.80 4.73 13.89
C MET A 168 36.75 3.65 14.42
N LYS A 169 37.45 2.91 13.56
CA LYS A 169 38.34 1.78 13.92
C LYS A 169 37.68 0.74 14.83
N LEU A 170 36.36 0.54 14.71
CA LEU A 170 35.61 -0.47 15.46
C LEU A 170 36.01 -1.87 14.96
N GLY A 171 36.76 -2.61 15.78
CA GLY A 171 37.34 -3.90 15.41
C GLY A 171 36.36 -5.08 15.38
N ARG A 172 35.28 -5.04 16.19
CA ARG A 172 34.27 -6.12 16.26
C ARG A 172 32.90 -5.59 16.69
N LEU A 173 31.84 -6.07 16.05
CA LEU A 173 30.45 -5.83 16.45
C LEU A 173 29.81 -7.10 17.02
N VAL A 174 28.81 -6.93 17.89
CA VAL A 174 27.96 -8.03 18.36
C VAL A 174 27.34 -8.75 17.16
N GLY A 175 27.47 -10.07 17.13
CA GLY A 175 27.04 -10.95 16.03
C GLY A 175 28.10 -11.17 14.93
N GLN A 176 29.27 -10.53 15.00
CA GLN A 176 30.34 -10.73 14.02
C GLN A 176 31.11 -12.03 14.30
N THR A 177 30.96 -13.00 13.39
CA THR A 177 31.67 -14.29 13.35
C THR A 177 32.70 -14.31 12.22
N SER A 178 33.65 -15.25 12.28
CA SER A 178 34.67 -15.40 11.22
C SER A 178 34.00 -15.71 9.88
N GLY A 179 34.36 -14.97 8.82
CA GLY A 179 33.86 -15.17 7.45
C GLY A 179 32.61 -14.37 7.06
N VAL A 180 31.89 -13.74 8.00
CA VAL A 180 30.71 -12.91 7.66
C VAL A 180 31.12 -11.47 7.37
N SER A 181 30.72 -10.94 6.21
CA SER A 181 31.02 -9.56 5.84
C SER A 181 30.26 -8.57 6.74
N MET A 182 30.85 -7.39 6.99
CA MET A 182 30.17 -6.31 7.74
C MET A 182 28.83 -5.90 7.10
N LYS A 183 28.75 -5.99 5.77
CA LYS A 183 27.54 -5.70 5.00
C LYS A 183 26.42 -6.69 5.35
N ASP A 184 26.73 -7.98 5.42
CA ASP A 184 25.75 -9.03 5.70
C ASP A 184 25.30 -9.00 7.15
N LEU A 185 26.23 -8.73 8.08
CA LEU A 185 25.89 -8.50 9.49
C LEU A 185 24.90 -7.34 9.66
N LEU A 186 25.17 -6.19 9.04
CA LEU A 186 24.29 -5.02 9.13
C LEU A 186 22.93 -5.27 8.47
N LYS A 187 22.87 -6.03 7.37
CA LYS A 187 21.61 -6.47 6.75
C LYS A 187 20.80 -7.34 7.70
N CYS A 188 21.44 -8.32 8.35
CA CYS A 188 20.81 -9.18 9.35
C CYS A 188 20.23 -8.33 10.50
N ARG A 189 21.04 -7.41 11.05
CA ARG A 189 20.60 -6.51 12.15
C ARG A 189 19.43 -5.60 11.77
N ARG A 190 19.31 -5.22 10.49
CA ARG A 190 18.20 -4.40 10.01
C ARG A 190 16.84 -5.07 10.22
N GLN A 191 16.77 -6.40 10.21
CA GLN A 191 15.53 -7.13 10.49
C GLN A 191 15.05 -6.88 11.94
N HIS A 192 15.98 -6.83 12.90
CA HIS A 192 15.66 -6.47 14.28
C HIS A 192 15.20 -5.00 14.37
N TYR A 193 15.85 -4.07 13.67
CA TYR A 193 15.41 -2.68 13.67
C TYR A 193 14.00 -2.54 13.10
N LYS A 194 13.67 -3.25 12.01
CA LYS A 194 12.35 -3.25 11.40
C LYS A 194 11.23 -3.73 12.35
N LYS A 195 11.54 -4.59 13.31
CA LYS A 195 10.55 -5.15 14.25
C LYS A 195 10.05 -4.13 15.28
N TRP A 196 10.89 -3.19 15.71
CA TRP A 196 10.64 -2.43 16.93
C TRP A 196 10.20 -0.98 16.74
N TYR A 197 10.58 -0.35 15.64
CA TYR A 197 10.34 1.09 15.46
C TYR A 197 8.86 1.43 15.32
N ASP A 198 8.52 2.60 15.85
CA ASP A 198 7.19 3.22 15.74
C ASP A 198 7.17 4.23 14.60
N THR A 199 8.29 4.93 14.40
CA THR A 199 8.48 5.89 13.32
C THR A 199 9.91 5.86 12.78
N ARG A 200 10.08 6.18 11.51
CA ARG A 200 11.35 6.14 10.79
C ARG A 200 11.80 7.56 10.44
N VAL A 201 13.09 7.83 10.63
CA VAL A 201 13.75 9.02 10.10
C VAL A 201 14.83 8.58 9.13
N PHE A 202 14.62 8.90 7.86
CA PHE A 202 15.61 8.67 6.84
C PHE A 202 16.75 9.68 6.97
N CYS A 203 17.96 9.17 7.19
CA CYS A 203 19.17 9.95 7.41
C CYS A 203 19.98 10.01 6.11
N GLU A 204 19.62 10.94 5.23
CA GLU A 204 20.24 11.12 3.93
C GLU A 204 21.75 11.36 4.02
N SER A 205 22.48 10.91 3.00
CA SER A 205 23.90 11.21 2.87
C SER A 205 24.14 12.73 2.85
N GLY A 206 25.00 13.20 3.75
CA GLY A 206 25.31 14.63 3.91
C GLY A 206 24.34 15.43 4.79
N ALA A 207 23.31 14.81 5.38
CA ALA A 207 22.49 15.48 6.39
C ALA A 207 23.30 15.75 7.67
N THR A 208 23.16 16.95 8.21
CA THR A 208 23.75 17.34 9.50
C THR A 208 23.01 16.69 10.67
N PRO A 209 23.67 16.47 11.82
CA PRO A 209 23.01 15.98 13.02
C PRO A 209 21.80 16.84 13.44
N GLU A 210 21.87 18.16 13.23
CA GLU A 210 20.80 19.11 13.52
C GLU A 210 19.58 18.89 12.63
N GLU A 211 19.78 18.73 11.31
CA GLU A 211 18.70 18.41 10.36
C GLU A 211 18.05 17.06 10.70
N VAL A 212 18.84 16.06 11.09
CA VAL A 212 18.31 14.75 11.51
C VAL A 212 17.50 14.89 12.80
N ALA A 213 17.98 15.66 13.78
CA ALA A 213 17.26 15.93 15.02
C ALA A 213 15.91 16.62 14.75
N ASP A 214 15.85 17.59 13.84
CA ASP A 214 14.58 18.24 13.46
C ASP A 214 13.61 17.26 12.81
N ARG A 215 14.09 16.38 11.93
CA ARG A 215 13.25 15.33 11.34
C ARG A 215 12.76 14.33 12.39
N VAL A 216 13.56 14.00 13.41
CA VAL A 216 13.13 13.18 14.55
C VAL A 216 11.98 13.86 15.29
N LEU A 217 12.11 15.14 15.62
CA LEU A 217 11.04 15.88 16.30
C LEU A 217 9.76 15.92 15.45
N GLN A 218 9.87 16.14 14.14
CA GLN A 218 8.74 16.11 13.21
C GLN A 218 8.09 14.72 13.14
N ALA A 219 8.90 13.65 13.08
CA ALA A 219 8.42 12.27 13.00
C ALA A 219 7.72 11.83 14.29
N VAL A 220 8.24 12.25 15.46
CA VAL A 220 7.61 12.02 16.77
C VAL A 220 6.33 12.81 16.90
N HIS A 221 6.32 14.09 16.50
CA HIS A 221 5.11 14.91 16.49
C HIS A 221 4.03 14.26 15.61
N ARG A 222 4.36 13.88 14.37
CA ARG A 222 3.43 13.15 13.48
C ARG A 222 2.86 11.93 14.18
N TYR A 223 3.71 11.06 14.73
CA TYR A 223 3.29 9.83 15.41
C TYR A 223 2.26 10.07 16.54
N GLN A 224 2.36 11.21 17.22
CA GLN A 224 1.47 11.58 18.31
C GLN A 224 0.19 12.29 17.86
N ASP A 225 0.26 12.98 16.72
CA ASP A 225 -0.82 13.75 16.14
C ASP A 225 -1.76 12.83 15.33
N VAL A 226 -2.40 11.90 16.03
CA VAL A 226 -3.25 10.84 15.47
C VAL A 226 -4.42 11.41 14.67
N ASP A 227 -4.95 12.56 15.07
CA ASP A 227 -6.12 13.19 14.44
C ASP A 227 -5.77 14.01 13.19
N SER A 228 -4.49 13.98 12.77
CA SER A 228 -3.97 14.89 11.75
C SER A 228 -4.01 14.35 10.34
N GLU A 229 -4.16 13.04 10.15
CA GLU A 229 -4.18 12.38 8.83
C GLU A 229 -5.55 11.78 8.57
N THR A 230 -6.43 12.63 8.04
CA THR A 230 -7.83 12.33 7.79
C THR A 230 -8.13 12.18 6.31
N PHE A 231 -9.25 11.53 6.04
CA PHE A 231 -9.83 11.29 4.74
C PHE A 231 -11.16 12.01 4.62
N ILE A 232 -11.44 12.50 3.43
CA ILE A 232 -12.67 13.20 3.08
C ILE A 232 -13.23 12.64 1.78
N SER A 233 -14.55 12.72 1.61
CA SER A 233 -15.19 12.38 0.33
C SER A 233 -14.93 13.48 -0.71
N THR A 234 -14.67 13.08 -1.95
CA THR A 234 -14.61 14.00 -3.11
C THR A 234 -15.90 14.78 -3.33
N ARG A 235 -17.05 14.32 -2.80
CA ARG A 235 -18.36 14.99 -2.92
C ARG A 235 -18.78 15.70 -1.62
N HIS A 236 -17.89 15.74 -0.63
CA HIS A 236 -18.20 16.38 0.63
C HIS A 236 -18.44 17.88 0.42
N ILE A 237 -19.64 18.33 0.75
CA ILE A 237 -20.02 19.74 0.74
C ILE A 237 -19.75 20.29 2.13
N GLY A 238 -18.64 21.00 2.30
CA GLY A 238 -18.38 21.74 3.54
C GLY A 238 -19.49 22.77 3.75
N THR A 239 -20.34 22.58 4.76
CA THR A 239 -21.26 23.65 5.18
C THR A 239 -20.43 24.76 5.77
N LYS A 240 -20.55 25.98 5.23
CA LYS A 240 -20.05 27.19 5.90
C LYS A 240 -20.77 27.45 7.25
N ASP A 241 -21.83 26.68 7.54
CA ASP A 241 -22.56 26.72 8.81
C ASP A 241 -21.96 25.74 9.83
N LEU A 242 -21.71 26.29 11.02
CA LEU A 242 -20.78 25.84 12.07
C LEU A 242 -21.25 24.70 12.99
N GLU A 243 -22.29 23.91 12.68
CA GLU A 243 -22.91 23.06 13.71
C GLU A 243 -22.97 21.53 13.45
N GLN A 244 -22.59 21.03 12.28
CA GLN A 244 -22.41 19.58 12.09
C GLN A 244 -20.96 19.24 11.73
N LYS A 245 -20.15 18.97 12.76
CA LYS A 245 -18.84 18.33 12.57
C LYS A 245 -19.07 16.95 11.94
N VAL A 246 -18.76 16.82 10.65
CA VAL A 246 -18.66 15.50 10.01
C VAL A 246 -17.63 14.68 10.78
N PRO A 247 -17.94 13.42 11.13
CA PRO A 247 -17.00 12.56 11.84
C PRO A 247 -15.72 12.42 11.02
N LEU A 248 -14.57 12.65 11.67
CA LEU A 248 -13.26 12.43 11.07
C LEU A 248 -13.17 10.99 10.57
N LYS A 249 -12.66 10.81 9.36
CA LYS A 249 -12.38 9.49 8.80
C LYS A 249 -10.88 9.27 8.72
N PHE A 250 -10.41 8.15 9.26
CA PHE A 250 -9.01 7.75 9.18
C PHE A 250 -8.75 6.80 8.02
N PHE A 251 -7.48 6.45 7.76
CA PHE A 251 -7.13 5.53 6.68
C PHE A 251 -7.86 4.20 6.82
N SER A 252 -7.88 3.63 8.03
CA SER A 252 -8.54 2.35 8.32
C SER A 252 -10.03 2.39 7.97
N GLU A 253 -10.74 3.46 8.33
CA GLU A 253 -12.16 3.64 8.02
C GLU A 253 -12.40 3.82 6.51
N ALA A 254 -11.58 4.62 5.83
CA ALA A 254 -11.66 4.80 4.38
C ALA A 254 -11.44 3.48 3.61
N VAL A 255 -10.59 2.59 4.14
CA VAL A 255 -10.36 1.24 3.58
C VAL A 255 -11.56 0.32 3.82
N ILE A 256 -12.13 0.32 5.02
CA ILE A 256 -13.27 -0.55 5.36
C ILE A 256 -14.52 -0.14 4.59
N GLU A 257 -14.82 1.15 4.54
CA GLU A 257 -16.00 1.70 3.86
C GLU A 257 -15.86 1.62 2.34
N GLY A 258 -14.68 1.93 1.80
CA GLY A 258 -14.36 1.87 0.38
C GLY A 258 -15.02 2.97 -0.48
N LEU A 259 -16.34 3.17 -0.34
CA LEU A 259 -17.11 4.24 -0.95
C LEU A 259 -17.72 5.11 0.16
N ALA A 260 -17.68 6.44 0.01
CA ALA A 260 -18.30 7.33 0.98
C ALA A 260 -19.84 7.27 0.90
N SER A 261 -20.52 7.61 1.99
CA SER A 261 -21.98 7.56 2.09
C SER A 261 -22.72 8.49 1.13
N ASP A 262 -22.08 9.59 0.72
CA ASP A 262 -22.57 10.53 -0.30
C ASP A 262 -22.33 10.05 -1.74
N GLY A 263 -21.79 8.85 -1.92
CA GLY A 263 -21.44 8.25 -3.21
C GLY A 263 -20.13 8.76 -3.80
N GLY A 264 -19.41 9.65 -3.11
CA GLY A 264 -18.08 10.10 -3.49
C GLY A 264 -16.98 9.12 -3.10
N LEU A 265 -15.74 9.47 -3.47
CA LEU A 265 -14.55 8.67 -3.26
C LEU A 265 -13.69 9.26 -2.15
N PHE A 266 -13.15 8.42 -1.27
CA PHE A 266 -12.21 8.90 -0.24
C PHE A 266 -10.89 9.37 -0.86
N VAL A 267 -10.40 10.51 -0.35
CA VAL A 267 -9.09 11.10 -0.62
C VAL A 267 -8.49 11.69 0.66
N PRO A 268 -7.16 11.79 0.79
CA PRO A 268 -6.54 12.48 1.93
C PRO A 268 -6.96 13.95 1.99
N GLU A 269 -7.31 14.43 3.17
CA GLU A 269 -7.70 15.83 3.38
C GLU A 269 -6.48 16.76 3.24
N LYS A 270 -5.32 16.34 3.72
CA LYS A 270 -4.04 17.05 3.57
C LYS A 270 -3.44 16.90 2.16
N GLU A 271 -2.36 17.63 1.90
CA GLU A 271 -1.56 17.40 0.70
C GLU A 271 -0.92 16.00 0.73
N PHE A 272 -0.75 15.41 -0.44
CA PHE A 272 -0.05 14.13 -0.55
C PHE A 272 1.43 14.29 -0.14
N PRO A 273 2.02 13.34 0.60
CA PRO A 273 3.34 13.50 1.18
C PRO A 273 4.41 13.68 0.10
N LYS A 274 5.33 14.64 0.32
CA LYS A 274 6.49 14.87 -0.54
C LYS A 274 7.70 14.13 -0.01
N VAL A 275 8.52 13.62 -0.92
CA VAL A 275 9.80 12.98 -0.63
C VAL A 275 10.93 13.81 -1.24
N SER A 276 11.98 14.05 -0.46
CA SER A 276 13.07 14.94 -0.87
C SER A 276 13.88 14.33 -2.02
N CYS A 277 14.53 15.16 -2.85
CA CYS A 277 15.43 14.66 -3.89
C CYS A 277 16.57 13.79 -3.34
N ARG A 278 17.08 14.12 -2.14
CA ARG A 278 18.14 13.34 -1.48
C ARG A 278 17.61 11.98 -1.01
N GLU A 279 16.41 11.96 -0.44
CA GLU A 279 15.73 10.72 -0.03
C GLU A 279 15.43 9.85 -1.25
N TRP A 280 14.89 10.39 -2.34
CA TRP A 280 14.68 9.61 -3.55
C TRP A 280 15.96 8.99 -4.12
N ARG A 281 17.06 9.76 -4.17
CA ARG A 281 18.37 9.24 -4.62
C ARG A 281 18.85 8.07 -3.77
N SER A 282 18.56 8.08 -2.48
CA SER A 282 18.93 6.98 -1.59
C SER A 282 18.14 5.68 -1.86
N LEU A 283 16.95 5.80 -2.45
CA LEU A 283 16.07 4.67 -2.79
C LEU A 283 16.39 4.03 -4.15
N VAL A 284 17.31 4.60 -4.93
CA VAL A 284 17.70 4.08 -6.25
C VAL A 284 18.17 2.63 -6.15
N GLY A 285 18.98 2.30 -5.14
CA GLY A 285 19.48 0.95 -4.89
C GLY A 285 18.57 0.04 -4.04
N ALA A 286 17.43 0.55 -3.57
CA ALA A 286 16.51 -0.19 -2.70
C ALA A 286 15.65 -1.18 -3.51
N THR A 287 15.24 -2.28 -2.87
CA THR A 287 14.32 -3.25 -3.48
C THR A 287 12.90 -2.69 -3.60
N TYR A 288 12.04 -3.33 -4.40
CA TYR A 288 10.62 -2.95 -4.49
C TYR A 288 9.93 -2.96 -3.12
N ILE A 289 10.19 -3.99 -2.30
CA ILE A 289 9.65 -4.12 -0.93
C ILE A 289 10.10 -2.95 -0.05
N GLU A 290 11.39 -2.60 -0.09
CA GLU A 290 11.94 -1.49 0.72
C GLU A 290 11.34 -0.14 0.27
N ARG A 291 11.21 0.09 -1.04
CA ARG A 291 10.55 1.28 -1.59
C ARG A 291 9.07 1.31 -1.18
N ALA A 292 8.35 0.19 -1.29
CA ALA A 292 6.96 0.09 -0.87
C ALA A 292 6.79 0.45 0.61
N GLN A 293 7.63 -0.10 1.48
CA GLN A 293 7.58 0.16 2.91
C GLN A 293 7.77 1.65 3.22
N ILE A 294 8.80 2.27 2.63
CA ILE A 294 9.10 3.68 2.87
C ILE A 294 8.00 4.60 2.35
N LEU A 295 7.50 4.35 1.13
CA LEU A 295 6.46 5.20 0.53
C LEU A 295 5.11 5.04 1.23
N LEU A 296 4.74 3.82 1.63
CA LEU A 296 3.46 3.58 2.32
C LEU A 296 3.48 4.10 3.76
N GLU A 297 4.62 4.06 4.47
CA GLU A 297 4.78 4.70 5.80
C GLU A 297 4.54 6.22 5.80
N ARG A 298 4.76 6.89 4.66
CA ARG A 298 4.47 8.32 4.48
C ARG A 298 2.98 8.61 4.29
N CYS A 299 2.23 7.62 3.79
CA CYS A 299 0.83 7.76 3.40
C CYS A 299 -0.14 7.15 4.41
N ILE A 300 0.36 6.30 5.32
CA ILE A 300 -0.44 5.60 6.33
C ILE A 300 0.09 6.01 7.70
N HIS A 301 -0.81 6.50 8.55
CA HIS A 301 -0.46 6.89 9.90
C HIS A 301 -0.17 5.63 10.76
N PRO A 302 0.88 5.63 11.62
CA PRO A 302 1.19 4.47 12.47
C PRO A 302 0.08 4.07 13.46
N ALA A 303 -0.88 4.98 13.74
CA ALA A 303 -2.06 4.67 14.54
C ALA A 303 -3.10 3.81 13.79
N ASP A 304 -3.16 3.92 12.45
CA ASP A 304 -3.97 3.04 11.62
C ASP A 304 -3.28 1.70 11.41
N ILE A 305 -2.00 1.72 11.03
CA ILE A 305 -1.19 0.51 10.82
C ILE A 305 0.24 0.76 11.33
N PRO A 306 0.68 0.07 12.40
CA PRO A 306 2.05 0.18 12.88
C PRO A 306 3.07 -0.20 11.80
N ALA A 307 4.19 0.52 11.75
CA ALA A 307 5.17 0.36 10.67
C ALA A 307 5.73 -1.06 10.53
N ALA A 308 5.97 -1.76 11.65
CA ALA A 308 6.37 -3.17 11.64
C ALA A 308 5.31 -4.07 11.00
N ARG A 309 4.02 -3.87 11.33
CA ARG A 309 2.91 -4.61 10.75
C ARG A 309 2.75 -4.33 9.27
N LEU A 310 2.87 -3.06 8.85
CA LEU A 310 2.85 -2.70 7.44
C LEU A 310 3.99 -3.39 6.68
N GLY A 311 5.19 -3.45 7.25
CA GLY A 311 6.33 -4.17 6.68
C GLY A 311 6.04 -5.66 6.48
N GLU A 312 5.49 -6.35 7.48
CA GLU A 312 5.10 -7.77 7.38
C GLU A 312 4.07 -8.00 6.26
N MET A 313 3.07 -7.12 6.13
CA MET A 313 2.06 -7.22 5.07
C MET A 313 2.67 -7.05 3.67
N ILE A 314 3.60 -6.10 3.51
CA ILE A 314 4.30 -5.83 2.24
C ILE A 314 5.20 -7.01 1.86
N GLU A 315 5.98 -7.54 2.82
CA GLU A 315 6.85 -8.70 2.59
C GLU A 315 6.03 -9.95 2.24
N THR A 316 4.86 -10.13 2.85
CA THR A 316 3.93 -11.22 2.50
C THR A 316 3.31 -11.03 1.11
N ALA A 317 2.92 -9.78 0.77
CA ALA A 317 2.25 -9.48 -0.48
C ALA A 317 3.15 -9.56 -1.72
N TYR A 318 4.41 -9.12 -1.60
CA TYR A 318 5.36 -8.99 -2.71
C TYR A 318 6.58 -9.91 -2.55
N GLY A 319 6.33 -11.21 -2.47
CA GLY A 319 7.37 -12.21 -2.25
C GLY A 319 7.45 -13.22 -3.39
N GLU A 320 7.57 -14.49 -3.02
CA GLU A 320 7.70 -15.63 -3.94
C GLU A 320 6.46 -15.89 -4.80
N ASN A 321 5.32 -15.28 -4.45
CA ASN A 321 4.10 -15.31 -5.26
C ASN A 321 4.22 -14.49 -6.56
N PHE A 322 5.27 -13.67 -6.71
CA PHE A 322 5.59 -12.98 -7.96
C PHE A 322 6.68 -13.72 -8.73
N ALA A 323 6.45 -13.97 -10.01
CA ALA A 323 7.39 -14.66 -10.91
C ALA A 323 8.69 -13.86 -11.18
N CYS A 324 8.75 -12.59 -10.79
CA CYS A 324 9.93 -11.76 -10.89
C CYS A 324 10.30 -11.16 -9.54
N SER A 325 11.54 -11.35 -9.09
CA SER A 325 12.04 -10.81 -7.82
C SER A 325 12.09 -9.28 -7.76
N LYS A 326 12.06 -8.60 -8.92
CA LYS A 326 11.89 -7.13 -9.01
C LYS A 326 10.44 -6.69 -8.85
N ILE A 327 9.49 -7.63 -8.82
CA ILE A 327 8.03 -7.45 -8.68
C ILE A 327 7.39 -6.73 -9.87
N ALA A 328 7.85 -5.51 -10.20
CA ALA A 328 7.41 -4.69 -11.31
C ALA A 328 8.60 -4.11 -12.09
N PRO A 329 9.35 -4.93 -12.86
CA PRO A 329 10.53 -4.48 -13.57
C PRO A 329 10.18 -3.54 -14.74
N VAL A 330 11.02 -2.52 -14.95
CA VAL A 330 11.04 -1.74 -16.19
C VAL A 330 12.12 -2.28 -17.12
N ARG A 331 11.77 -2.52 -18.39
CA ARG A 331 12.67 -3.02 -19.45
C ARG A 331 12.79 -2.02 -20.58
N HIS A 332 13.97 -1.92 -21.16
CA HIS A 332 14.16 -1.20 -22.41
C HIS A 332 13.52 -1.99 -23.56
N LEU A 333 12.70 -1.32 -24.38
CA LEU A 333 12.07 -1.94 -25.55
C LEU A 333 12.83 -1.58 -26.82
N ALA A 334 12.85 -0.29 -27.17
CA ALA A 334 13.53 0.25 -28.33
C ALA A 334 13.66 1.78 -28.19
N GLY A 335 14.77 2.36 -28.67
CA GLY A 335 14.98 3.81 -28.64
C GLY A 335 14.85 4.40 -27.23
N ASN A 336 13.92 5.34 -27.05
CA ASN A 336 13.58 5.98 -25.77
C ASN A 336 12.35 5.35 -25.07
N GLN A 337 11.90 4.17 -25.50
CA GLN A 337 10.72 3.50 -24.97
C GLN A 337 11.07 2.37 -24.02
N PHE A 338 10.34 2.32 -22.90
CA PHE A 338 10.52 1.35 -21.84
C PHE A 338 9.18 0.70 -21.50
N ILE A 339 9.16 -0.62 -21.27
CA ILE A 339 7.98 -1.35 -20.80
C ILE A 339 8.06 -1.53 -19.29
N LEU A 340 7.04 -1.07 -18.57
CA LEU A 340 6.82 -1.40 -17.16
C LEU A 340 5.96 -2.66 -17.06
N GLU A 341 6.58 -3.81 -16.79
CA GLU A 341 5.90 -5.09 -16.68
C GLU A 341 5.19 -5.21 -15.32
N LEU A 342 3.86 -5.21 -15.32
CA LEU A 342 3.04 -5.28 -14.10
C LEU A 342 2.33 -6.63 -13.92
N PHE A 343 2.68 -7.63 -14.71
CA PHE A 343 1.93 -8.88 -14.82
C PHE A 343 2.64 -10.08 -14.18
N HIS A 344 3.67 -9.86 -13.36
CA HIS A 344 4.43 -10.95 -12.72
C HIS A 344 3.76 -11.53 -11.47
N GLY A 345 2.59 -11.00 -11.08
CA GLY A 345 1.83 -11.52 -9.96
C GLY A 345 1.06 -12.81 -10.29
N PRO A 346 0.44 -13.46 -9.29
CA PRO A 346 -0.15 -14.79 -9.41
C PRO A 346 -1.31 -14.90 -10.42
N THR A 347 -1.89 -13.77 -10.86
CA THR A 347 -2.98 -13.75 -11.85
C THR A 347 -2.57 -13.16 -13.19
N GLY A 348 -1.29 -12.83 -13.38
CA GLY A 348 -0.79 -12.32 -14.65
C GLY A 348 -1.31 -10.92 -14.98
N SER A 349 -1.65 -10.10 -13.98
CA SER A 349 -2.19 -8.74 -14.21
C SER A 349 -1.74 -7.74 -13.15
N PHE A 350 -1.71 -6.45 -13.52
CA PHE A 350 -1.31 -5.35 -12.64
C PHE A 350 -2.17 -5.21 -11.39
N LYS A 351 -3.37 -5.81 -11.41
CA LYS A 351 -4.28 -5.77 -10.28
C LYS A 351 -3.70 -6.54 -9.08
N ASP A 352 -2.79 -7.49 -9.31
CA ASP A 352 -2.06 -8.22 -8.27
C ASP A 352 -1.22 -7.28 -7.39
N LEU A 353 -0.63 -6.22 -7.96
CA LEU A 353 0.19 -5.26 -7.20
C LEU A 353 -0.61 -4.57 -6.10
N SER A 354 -1.92 -4.44 -6.26
CA SER A 354 -2.78 -3.91 -5.20
C SER A 354 -3.48 -5.01 -4.42
N LEU A 355 -3.97 -6.04 -5.09
CA LEU A 355 -4.85 -7.04 -4.51
C LEU A 355 -4.12 -8.16 -3.78
N GLN A 356 -2.78 -8.21 -3.82
CA GLN A 356 -2.01 -9.02 -2.89
C GLN A 356 -1.76 -8.29 -1.56
N LEU A 357 -1.71 -6.95 -1.54
CA LEU A 357 -1.49 -6.17 -0.31
C LEU A 357 -2.79 -5.72 0.37
N MET A 358 -3.77 -5.26 -0.41
CA MET A 358 -5.04 -4.75 0.09
C MET A 358 -5.77 -5.73 1.05
N PRO A 359 -5.84 -7.05 0.79
CA PRO A 359 -6.51 -7.97 1.70
C PRO A 359 -5.89 -7.96 3.10
N HIS A 360 -4.57 -7.88 3.22
CA HIS A 360 -3.88 -7.85 4.51
C HIS A 360 -4.16 -6.54 5.27
N ILE A 361 -4.14 -5.42 4.55
CA ILE A 361 -4.53 -4.10 5.09
C ILE A 361 -5.97 -4.15 5.58
N PHE A 362 -6.89 -4.64 4.74
CA PHE A 362 -8.30 -4.75 5.08
C PHE A 362 -8.53 -5.63 6.32
N ALA A 363 -7.91 -6.81 6.37
CA ALA A 363 -8.01 -7.73 7.50
C ALA A 363 -7.52 -7.13 8.83
N HIS A 364 -6.53 -6.25 8.76
CA HIS A 364 -6.03 -5.50 9.91
C HIS A 364 -6.99 -4.41 10.39
N CYS A 365 -7.63 -3.70 9.44
CA CYS A 365 -8.50 -2.58 9.77
C CYS A 365 -9.88 -3.04 10.28
N ILE A 366 -10.38 -4.21 9.87
CA ILE A 366 -11.73 -4.64 10.27
C ILE A 366 -11.88 -4.88 11.78
N PRO A 367 -13.02 -4.46 12.39
CA PRO A 367 -13.30 -4.74 13.80
C PRO A 367 -13.28 -6.25 14.11
N PRO A 368 -12.75 -6.67 15.28
CA PRO A 368 -12.66 -8.09 15.63
C PRO A 368 -14.00 -8.84 15.69
N SER A 369 -15.10 -8.13 15.97
CA SER A 369 -16.44 -8.70 16.19
C SER A 369 -17.33 -8.74 14.95
N CYS A 370 -16.83 -8.35 13.78
CA CYS A 370 -17.62 -8.24 12.57
C CYS A 370 -17.11 -9.19 11.47
N ASN A 371 -18.05 -9.84 10.80
CA ASN A 371 -17.80 -10.56 9.56
C ASN A 371 -17.94 -9.61 8.37
N TYR A 372 -17.20 -9.86 7.30
CA TYR A 372 -17.21 -9.07 6.10
C TYR A 372 -17.41 -9.94 4.86
N VAL A 373 -18.26 -9.47 3.96
CA VAL A 373 -18.42 -10.03 2.61
C VAL A 373 -17.95 -8.99 1.60
N ILE A 374 -16.89 -9.33 0.89
CA ILE A 374 -16.32 -8.52 -0.20
C ILE A 374 -17.08 -8.83 -1.48
N LEU A 375 -17.83 -7.85 -1.98
CA LEU A 375 -18.57 -7.94 -3.24
C LEU A 375 -17.81 -7.29 -4.38
N VAL A 376 -17.66 -8.06 -5.47
CA VAL A 376 -16.96 -7.65 -6.67
C VAL A 376 -17.78 -7.99 -7.90
N ALA A 377 -17.91 -7.03 -8.81
CA ALA A 377 -18.32 -7.29 -10.19
C ALA A 377 -17.07 -7.18 -11.06
N THR A 378 -16.88 -8.10 -12.01
CA THR A 378 -15.68 -8.13 -12.85
C THR A 378 -15.97 -8.39 -14.33
N SER A 379 -15.18 -7.76 -15.19
CA SER A 379 -15.08 -8.05 -16.63
C SER A 379 -13.85 -8.92 -16.97
N GLY A 380 -13.20 -9.52 -15.95
CA GLY A 380 -12.07 -10.42 -16.13
C GLY A 380 -11.14 -10.41 -14.92
N ASP A 381 -9.95 -9.83 -15.08
CA ASP A 381 -8.83 -10.00 -14.13
C ASP A 381 -9.11 -9.56 -12.69
N THR A 382 -10.02 -8.62 -12.45
CA THR A 382 -10.30 -8.16 -11.08
C THR A 382 -10.80 -9.33 -10.23
N GLY A 383 -11.65 -10.20 -10.79
CA GLY A 383 -12.22 -11.31 -10.03
C GLY A 383 -11.18 -12.32 -9.59
N SER A 384 -10.30 -12.75 -10.50
CA SER A 384 -9.23 -13.69 -10.16
C SER A 384 -8.25 -13.11 -9.14
N ALA A 385 -7.87 -11.83 -9.30
CA ALA A 385 -6.95 -11.17 -8.38
C ALA A 385 -7.55 -10.97 -6.97
N VAL A 386 -8.83 -10.61 -6.85
CA VAL A 386 -9.49 -10.48 -5.54
C VAL A 386 -9.63 -11.86 -4.88
N LEU A 387 -10.17 -12.85 -5.59
CA LEU A 387 -10.34 -14.20 -5.04
C LEU A 387 -9.00 -14.78 -4.57
N ASN A 388 -7.95 -14.64 -5.40
CA ASN A 388 -6.62 -15.11 -5.04
C ASN A 388 -6.05 -14.36 -3.82
N GLY A 389 -6.03 -13.03 -3.82
CA GLY A 389 -5.46 -12.25 -2.73
C GLY A 389 -6.12 -12.50 -1.37
N PHE A 390 -7.45 -12.50 -1.31
CA PHE A 390 -8.16 -12.78 -0.05
C PHE A 390 -8.05 -14.23 0.42
N SER A 391 -7.73 -15.17 -0.48
CA SER A 391 -7.52 -16.57 -0.11
C SER A 391 -6.18 -16.83 0.60
N HIS A 392 -5.23 -15.90 0.46
CA HIS A 392 -3.89 -16.00 1.08
C HIS A 392 -3.81 -15.39 2.48
N LEU A 393 -4.93 -14.87 3.01
CA LEU A 393 -5.01 -14.43 4.39
C LEU A 393 -4.85 -15.60 5.37
N ASN A 394 -4.44 -15.29 6.61
CA ASN A 394 -4.34 -16.32 7.65
C ASN A 394 -5.73 -16.91 7.99
N LYS A 395 -5.74 -18.08 8.62
CA LYS A 395 -6.98 -18.82 8.93
C LYS A 395 -7.98 -18.04 9.79
N ASN A 396 -7.52 -17.14 10.65
CA ASN A 396 -8.42 -16.35 11.50
C ASN A 396 -9.12 -15.25 10.70
N ASP A 397 -8.43 -14.68 9.72
CA ASP A 397 -8.96 -13.62 8.86
C ASP A 397 -9.88 -14.20 7.78
N THR A 398 -9.52 -15.32 7.15
CA THR A 398 -10.38 -16.00 6.16
C THR A 398 -11.68 -16.54 6.75
N ARG A 399 -11.75 -16.76 8.06
CA ARG A 399 -12.99 -17.10 8.78
C ARG A 399 -13.94 -15.93 8.95
N ARG A 400 -13.43 -14.69 8.94
CA ARG A 400 -14.22 -13.46 9.10
C ARG A 400 -14.45 -12.74 7.78
N ILE A 401 -13.69 -13.07 6.74
CA ILE A 401 -13.75 -12.39 5.44
C ILE A 401 -14.10 -13.40 4.35
N ALA A 402 -15.25 -13.19 3.73
CA ALA A 402 -15.75 -13.90 2.57
C ALA A 402 -15.65 -13.01 1.32
N VAL A 403 -15.50 -13.60 0.13
CA VAL A 403 -15.48 -12.89 -1.15
C VAL A 403 -16.49 -13.49 -2.11
N VAL A 404 -17.33 -12.66 -2.71
CA VAL A 404 -18.25 -13.07 -3.79
C VAL A 404 -17.98 -12.23 -5.03
N THR A 405 -17.61 -12.90 -6.11
CA THR A 405 -17.32 -12.29 -7.40
C THR A 405 -18.42 -12.65 -8.40
N PHE A 406 -19.17 -11.64 -8.86
CA PHE A 406 -20.11 -11.74 -9.95
C PHE A 406 -19.44 -11.42 -11.29
N PHE A 407 -19.68 -12.23 -12.31
CA PHE A 407 -19.17 -12.01 -13.66
C PHE A 407 -20.22 -12.41 -14.72
N PRO A 408 -20.21 -11.78 -15.91
CA PRO A 408 -21.10 -12.17 -16.99
C PRO A 408 -20.73 -13.56 -17.52
N GLU A 409 -21.68 -14.50 -17.47
CA GLU A 409 -21.45 -15.92 -17.78
C GLU A 409 -20.86 -16.15 -19.18
N ASN A 410 -21.29 -15.33 -20.14
CA ASN A 410 -20.90 -15.36 -21.55
C ASN A 410 -20.11 -14.10 -21.98
N GLY A 411 -19.70 -13.25 -21.03
CA GLY A 411 -19.04 -11.97 -21.33
C GLY A 411 -17.52 -11.96 -21.11
N LEU A 412 -16.94 -13.12 -20.80
CA LEU A 412 -15.50 -13.30 -20.55
C LEU A 412 -14.91 -14.29 -21.54
N SER A 413 -13.60 -14.19 -21.79
CA SER A 413 -12.88 -15.27 -22.45
C SER A 413 -12.85 -16.53 -21.59
N ASP A 414 -12.77 -17.70 -22.23
CA ASP A 414 -12.67 -19.00 -21.55
C ASP A 414 -11.50 -19.04 -20.56
N PHE A 415 -10.37 -18.43 -20.94
CA PHE A 415 -9.20 -18.31 -20.09
C PHE A 415 -9.47 -17.50 -18.83
N GLN A 416 -10.07 -16.30 -18.96
CA GLN A 416 -10.37 -15.45 -17.81
C GLN A 416 -11.43 -16.08 -16.90
N LYS A 417 -12.46 -16.70 -17.47
CA LYS A 417 -13.49 -17.43 -16.74
C LYS A 417 -12.89 -18.57 -15.93
N ALA A 418 -12.04 -19.39 -16.56
CA ALA A 418 -11.32 -20.46 -15.88
C ALA A 418 -10.41 -19.93 -14.77
N GLN A 419 -9.75 -18.78 -14.98
CA GLN A 419 -8.91 -18.18 -13.97
C GLN A 419 -9.71 -17.71 -12.74
N ILE A 420 -10.88 -17.12 -12.94
CA ILE A 420 -11.78 -16.68 -11.86
C ILE A 420 -12.26 -17.90 -11.06
N ILE A 421 -12.79 -18.92 -11.75
CA ILE A 421 -13.31 -20.15 -11.13
C ILE A 421 -12.18 -20.90 -10.40
N GLY A 422 -11.02 -21.08 -11.03
CA GLY A 422 -9.87 -21.76 -10.42
C GLY A 422 -9.23 -21.00 -9.25
N SER A 423 -9.52 -19.71 -9.09
CA SER A 423 -9.08 -18.90 -7.93
C SER A 423 -10.00 -19.05 -6.72
N GLN A 424 -11.12 -19.76 -6.85
CA GLN A 424 -12.00 -20.04 -5.71
C GLN A 424 -11.29 -20.90 -4.66
N ARG A 425 -11.54 -20.56 -3.40
CA ARG A 425 -11.03 -21.24 -2.19
C ARG A 425 -12.13 -21.19 -1.13
N GLU A 426 -11.84 -21.69 0.06
CA GLU A 426 -12.83 -21.85 1.15
C GLU A 426 -13.60 -20.55 1.50
N ASN A 427 -12.98 -19.38 1.29
CA ASN A 427 -13.55 -18.07 1.58
C ASN A 427 -13.92 -17.26 0.33
N GLY A 428 -13.97 -17.86 -0.86
CA GLY A 428 -14.17 -17.13 -2.12
C GLY A 428 -15.05 -17.87 -3.13
N TRP A 429 -16.08 -17.18 -3.63
CA TRP A 429 -17.03 -17.71 -4.60
C TRP A 429 -17.05 -16.90 -5.90
N ALA A 430 -17.09 -17.61 -7.01
CA ALA A 430 -17.29 -17.08 -8.34
C ALA A 430 -18.69 -17.45 -8.82
N VAL A 431 -19.47 -16.45 -9.21
CA VAL A 431 -20.87 -16.60 -9.62
C VAL A 431 -21.05 -16.00 -11.00
N GLY A 432 -21.37 -16.86 -11.96
CA GLY A 432 -21.75 -16.46 -13.31
C GLY A 432 -23.16 -15.89 -13.33
N VAL A 433 -23.36 -14.77 -14.01
CA VAL A 433 -24.65 -14.10 -14.17
C VAL A 433 -25.04 -14.13 -15.64
N ARG A 434 -26.26 -14.55 -15.96
CA ARG A 434 -26.79 -14.58 -17.34
C ARG A 434 -27.14 -13.17 -17.86
N SER A 435 -26.15 -12.28 -17.89
CA SER A 435 -26.25 -10.89 -18.33
C SER A 435 -24.88 -10.35 -18.76
N ASP A 436 -24.76 -9.04 -18.93
CA ASP A 436 -23.51 -8.33 -19.19
C ASP A 436 -22.83 -7.80 -17.91
N PHE A 437 -21.64 -7.23 -18.07
CA PHE A 437 -20.86 -6.66 -16.97
C PHE A 437 -21.57 -5.45 -16.32
N ASP A 438 -22.28 -4.63 -17.11
CA ASP A 438 -22.97 -3.43 -16.64
C ASP A 438 -24.11 -3.79 -15.68
N PHE A 439 -24.83 -4.87 -15.97
CA PHE A 439 -25.80 -5.46 -15.05
C PHE A 439 -25.11 -5.89 -13.75
N CYS A 440 -24.03 -6.69 -13.80
CA CYS A 440 -23.32 -7.15 -12.60
C CYS A 440 -22.88 -5.97 -11.72
N GLN A 441 -22.29 -4.93 -12.33
CA GLN A 441 -21.84 -3.74 -11.62
C GLN A 441 -23.01 -2.95 -11.02
N THR A 442 -24.10 -2.79 -11.76
CA THR A 442 -25.30 -2.09 -11.28
C THR A 442 -25.99 -2.87 -10.17
N ALA A 443 -26.06 -4.20 -10.27
CA ALA A 443 -26.63 -5.07 -9.24
C ALA A 443 -25.85 -4.97 -7.93
N VAL A 444 -24.51 -5.04 -7.97
CA VAL A 444 -23.67 -4.86 -6.78
C VAL A 444 -23.93 -3.49 -6.15
N LYS A 445 -23.96 -2.40 -6.93
CA LYS A 445 -24.29 -1.06 -6.41
C LYS A 445 -25.68 -0.97 -5.78
N ARG A 446 -26.69 -1.63 -6.37
CA ARG A 446 -28.04 -1.70 -5.81
C ARG A 446 -28.07 -2.45 -4.48
N ILE A 447 -27.33 -3.56 -4.36
CA ILE A 447 -27.21 -4.32 -3.11
C ILE A 447 -26.57 -3.46 -2.00
N PHE A 448 -25.54 -2.68 -2.32
CA PHE A 448 -24.92 -1.76 -1.34
C PHE A 448 -25.85 -0.64 -0.87
N ARG A 449 -26.78 -0.18 -1.72
CA ARG A 449 -27.73 0.90 -1.40
C ARG A 449 -29.01 0.39 -0.72
N ASP A 450 -29.19 -0.92 -0.62
CA ASP A 450 -30.35 -1.53 0.02
C ASP A 450 -30.13 -1.58 1.55
N SER A 451 -30.65 -0.58 2.25
CA SER A 451 -30.55 -0.45 3.71
C SER A 451 -31.24 -1.59 4.45
N ASP A 452 -32.31 -2.14 3.89
CA ASP A 452 -33.09 -3.19 4.54
C ASP A 452 -32.31 -4.51 4.48
N PHE A 453 -31.77 -4.86 3.32
CA PHE A 453 -30.95 -6.06 3.15
C PHE A 453 -29.63 -5.95 3.93
N THR A 454 -28.94 -4.81 3.85
CA THR A 454 -27.68 -4.62 4.61
C THR A 454 -27.92 -4.61 6.13
N GLY A 455 -29.00 -3.96 6.59
CA GLY A 455 -29.42 -3.99 7.99
C GLY A 455 -29.75 -5.40 8.48
N PHE A 456 -30.47 -6.18 7.67
CA PHE A 456 -30.75 -7.60 7.93
C PHE A 456 -29.47 -8.43 8.10
N LEU A 457 -28.49 -8.29 7.19
CA LEU A 457 -27.22 -9.02 7.30
C LEU A 457 -26.43 -8.68 8.57
N ILE A 458 -26.49 -7.42 9.02
CA ILE A 458 -25.84 -6.98 10.24
C ILE A 458 -26.52 -7.58 11.48
N VAL A 459 -27.86 -7.54 11.52
CA VAL A 459 -28.64 -8.00 12.69
C VAL A 459 -28.61 -9.52 12.82
N GLU A 460 -28.86 -10.25 11.74
CA GLU A 460 -28.97 -11.72 11.80
C GLU A 460 -27.62 -12.42 11.78
N TYR A 461 -26.62 -11.87 11.06
CA TYR A 461 -25.37 -12.57 10.77
C TYR A 461 -24.11 -11.83 11.23
N GLY A 462 -24.24 -10.66 11.89
CA GLY A 462 -23.10 -9.84 12.27
C GLY A 462 -22.19 -9.49 11.08
N THR A 463 -22.76 -9.41 9.87
CA THR A 463 -22.02 -9.36 8.61
C THR A 463 -22.20 -8.02 7.92
N VAL A 464 -21.09 -7.42 7.48
CA VAL A 464 -21.04 -6.14 6.78
C VAL A 464 -20.59 -6.37 5.33
N LEU A 465 -21.21 -5.66 4.39
CA LEU A 465 -20.77 -5.68 2.99
C LEU A 465 -19.64 -4.66 2.79
N SER A 466 -18.60 -5.04 2.05
CA SER A 466 -17.56 -4.12 1.59
C SER A 466 -17.12 -4.47 0.17
N SER A 467 -16.32 -3.62 -0.48
CA SER A 467 -15.90 -3.80 -1.87
C SER A 467 -14.39 -3.68 -2.05
N ALA A 468 -13.84 -4.57 -2.87
CA ALA A 468 -12.44 -4.53 -3.34
C ALA A 468 -12.29 -3.91 -4.75
N ASN A 469 -13.29 -3.13 -5.19
CA ASN A 469 -13.26 -2.45 -6.49
C ASN A 469 -12.19 -1.33 -6.54
N SER A 470 -11.91 -0.83 -7.74
CA SER A 470 -10.89 0.19 -8.01
C SER A 470 -11.13 1.55 -7.33
N ILE A 471 -12.26 1.71 -6.66
CA ILE A 471 -12.61 2.87 -5.85
C ILE A 471 -11.97 2.84 -4.46
N ASN A 472 -11.60 1.67 -3.92
CA ASN A 472 -11.03 1.57 -2.59
C ASN A 472 -9.63 2.21 -2.55
N TRP A 473 -9.37 3.05 -1.54
CA TRP A 473 -8.08 3.73 -1.41
C TRP A 473 -6.89 2.76 -1.22
N ALA A 474 -7.08 1.65 -0.49
CA ALA A 474 -6.05 0.60 -0.36
C ALA A 474 -5.77 -0.15 -1.67
N ARG A 475 -6.63 0.00 -2.69
CA ARG A 475 -6.33 -0.51 -4.04
C ARG A 475 -5.58 0.50 -4.89
N LEU A 476 -5.80 1.80 -4.69
CA LEU A 476 -5.12 2.86 -5.42
C LEU A 476 -3.69 3.05 -4.90
N LEU A 477 -3.52 3.19 -3.59
CA LEU A 477 -2.26 3.61 -2.98
C LEU A 477 -1.05 2.72 -3.34
N PRO A 478 -1.13 1.37 -3.35
CA PRO A 478 -0.01 0.52 -3.76
C PRO A 478 0.48 0.76 -5.18
N GLN A 479 -0.38 1.30 -6.05
CA GLN A 479 -0.04 1.55 -7.45
C GLN A 479 0.96 2.71 -7.62
N VAL A 480 1.04 3.61 -6.63
CA VAL A 480 2.01 4.70 -6.61
C VAL A 480 3.44 4.14 -6.57
N VAL A 481 3.62 3.01 -5.89
CA VAL A 481 4.93 2.38 -5.66
C VAL A 481 5.58 1.92 -6.96
N TYR A 482 4.83 1.30 -7.88
CA TYR A 482 5.43 0.80 -9.13
C TYR A 482 5.79 1.94 -10.10
N HIS A 483 5.06 3.06 -10.09
CA HIS A 483 5.43 4.24 -10.89
C HIS A 483 6.71 4.88 -10.37
N ALA A 484 6.81 5.07 -9.05
CA ALA A 484 8.04 5.55 -8.42
C ALA A 484 9.21 4.58 -8.65
N SER A 485 8.97 3.27 -8.52
CA SER A 485 9.98 2.24 -8.71
C SER A 485 10.47 2.17 -10.15
N ALA A 486 9.59 2.28 -11.15
CA ALA A 486 9.98 2.30 -12.55
C ALA A 486 10.96 3.44 -12.86
N TYR A 487 10.66 4.64 -12.37
CA TYR A 487 11.56 5.79 -12.52
C TYR A 487 12.91 5.57 -11.83
N LEU A 488 12.91 5.09 -10.58
CA LEU A 488 14.14 4.79 -9.85
C LEU A 488 14.97 3.68 -10.50
N ASP A 489 14.31 2.71 -11.13
CA ASP A 489 14.97 1.65 -11.87
C ASP A 489 15.63 2.16 -13.14
N LEU A 490 15.04 3.11 -13.86
CA LEU A 490 15.71 3.77 -15.00
C LEU A 490 16.95 4.55 -14.55
N VAL A 491 16.87 5.22 -13.39
CA VAL A 491 18.04 5.88 -12.79
C VAL A 491 19.12 4.86 -12.42
N SER A 492 18.72 3.77 -11.77
CA SER A 492 19.62 2.70 -11.33
C SER A 492 20.32 2.01 -12.51
N GLN A 493 19.60 1.83 -13.62
CA GLN A 493 20.11 1.25 -14.87
C GLN A 493 20.95 2.23 -15.70
N GLY A 494 21.03 3.51 -15.30
CA GLY A 494 21.82 4.52 -16.01
C GLY A 494 21.18 5.06 -17.29
N PHE A 495 19.91 4.76 -17.56
CA PHE A 495 19.18 5.31 -18.71
C PHE A 495 18.87 6.80 -18.55
N ILE A 496 18.70 7.26 -17.30
CA ILE A 496 18.47 8.66 -16.97
C ILE A 496 19.21 9.05 -15.69
N SER A 497 19.45 10.35 -15.51
CA SER A 497 19.89 10.90 -14.22
C SER A 497 18.68 11.29 -13.36
N PHE A 498 18.78 11.14 -12.03
CA PHE A 498 17.70 11.59 -11.14
C PHE A 498 17.46 13.10 -11.29
N GLY A 499 16.23 13.46 -11.69
CA GLY A 499 15.77 14.82 -11.99
C GLY A 499 15.37 14.97 -13.46
N SER A 500 15.80 14.05 -14.32
CA SER A 500 15.41 14.03 -15.74
C SER A 500 13.92 13.70 -15.86
N PRO A 501 13.17 14.41 -16.72
CA PRO A 501 11.76 14.11 -16.93
C PRO A 501 11.58 12.74 -17.60
N VAL A 502 10.46 12.09 -17.29
CA VAL A 502 9.92 10.94 -18.04
C VAL A 502 8.47 11.19 -18.40
N ASP A 503 8.00 10.63 -19.50
CA ASP A 503 6.58 10.52 -19.80
C ASP A 503 6.10 9.11 -19.43
N VAL A 504 4.82 8.97 -19.07
CA VAL A 504 4.19 7.68 -18.79
C VAL A 504 2.99 7.48 -19.69
N CYS A 505 2.93 6.38 -20.44
CA CYS A 505 1.80 6.01 -21.28
C CYS A 505 1.06 4.81 -20.69
N ILE A 506 -0.22 4.99 -20.40
CA ILE A 506 -1.01 4.04 -19.62
C ILE A 506 -2.29 3.68 -20.39
N PRO A 507 -2.51 2.38 -20.71
CA PRO A 507 -3.79 1.94 -21.23
C PRO A 507 -4.84 2.09 -20.14
N THR A 508 -5.78 3.01 -20.35
CA THR A 508 -6.57 3.57 -19.26
C THR A 508 -8.03 3.18 -19.37
N GLY A 509 -8.51 2.47 -18.34
CA GLY A 509 -9.94 2.24 -18.12
C GLY A 509 -10.47 3.13 -16.99
N ASN A 510 -10.58 2.59 -15.78
CA ASN A 510 -11.13 3.28 -14.59
C ASN A 510 -10.25 4.40 -13.97
N PHE A 511 -9.27 4.94 -14.72
CA PHE A 511 -8.36 6.03 -14.32
C PHE A 511 -7.44 5.78 -13.09
N GLY A 512 -7.53 4.64 -12.40
CA GLY A 512 -6.78 4.39 -11.17
C GLY A 512 -5.25 4.34 -11.36
N ASN A 513 -4.77 3.68 -12.42
CA ASN A 513 -3.34 3.52 -12.70
C ASN A 513 -2.68 4.88 -13.06
N ILE A 514 -3.32 5.66 -13.95
CA ILE A 514 -2.82 7.00 -14.30
C ILE A 514 -2.89 7.98 -13.12
N LEU A 515 -3.94 7.90 -12.29
CA LEU A 515 -4.02 8.68 -11.06
C LEU A 515 -2.91 8.31 -10.06
N ALA A 516 -2.50 7.03 -9.99
CA ALA A 516 -1.37 6.63 -9.18
C ALA A 516 -0.04 7.24 -9.67
N ALA A 517 0.14 7.40 -10.97
CA ALA A 517 1.27 8.15 -11.53
C ALA A 517 1.22 9.64 -11.14
N VAL A 518 0.03 10.25 -11.14
CA VAL A 518 -0.17 11.62 -10.64
C VAL A 518 0.28 11.74 -9.18
N TYR A 519 -0.10 10.80 -8.33
CA TYR A 519 0.36 10.79 -6.94
C TYR A 519 1.87 10.58 -6.83
N ALA A 520 2.49 9.73 -7.66
CA ALA A 520 3.95 9.59 -7.70
C ALA A 520 4.65 10.91 -8.08
N LYS A 521 4.07 11.67 -9.03
CA LYS A 521 4.54 13.03 -9.36
C LYS A 521 4.39 13.98 -8.18
N MET A 522 3.26 13.95 -7.47
CA MET A 522 3.04 14.76 -6.26
C MET A 522 4.05 14.43 -5.14
N MET A 523 4.52 13.18 -5.05
CA MET A 523 5.60 12.80 -4.13
C MET A 523 6.99 13.29 -4.55
N GLY A 524 7.16 13.78 -5.78
CA GLY A 524 8.40 14.36 -6.30
C GLY A 524 9.08 13.59 -7.44
N ILE A 525 8.45 12.56 -8.01
CA ILE A 525 8.96 11.91 -9.23
C ILE A 525 8.77 12.86 -10.42
N PRO A 526 9.80 13.15 -11.23
CA PRO A 526 9.70 14.12 -12.33
C PRO A 526 8.99 13.51 -13.56
N ILE A 527 7.68 13.34 -13.47
CA ILE A 527 6.84 12.95 -14.62
C ILE A 527 6.42 14.21 -15.38
N ARG A 528 6.77 14.29 -16.67
CA ARG A 528 6.44 15.41 -17.54
C ARG A 528 5.01 15.28 -18.08
N LYS A 529 4.72 14.22 -18.85
CA LYS A 529 3.37 13.94 -19.36
C LYS A 529 2.79 12.62 -18.85
N PHE A 530 1.49 12.65 -18.57
CA PHE A 530 0.65 11.48 -18.44
C PHE A 530 -0.08 11.27 -19.76
N ILE A 531 0.13 10.15 -20.42
CA ILE A 531 -0.48 9.82 -21.71
C ILE A 531 -1.58 8.77 -21.46
N CYS A 532 -2.83 9.20 -21.57
CA CYS A 532 -4.01 8.35 -21.47
C CYS A 532 -4.26 7.66 -22.81
N ALA A 533 -4.03 6.35 -22.87
CA ALA A 533 -4.30 5.55 -24.06
C ALA A 533 -5.65 4.84 -23.93
N SER A 534 -6.64 5.25 -24.71
CA SER A 534 -7.94 4.56 -24.82
C SER A 534 -7.91 3.55 -25.98
N ASN A 535 -8.79 2.55 -25.95
CA ASN A 535 -9.13 1.78 -27.15
C ASN A 535 -10.32 2.45 -27.87
N GLN A 536 -11.13 1.70 -28.63
CA GLN A 536 -12.35 2.21 -29.26
C GLN A 536 -13.34 2.86 -28.26
N ASN A 537 -13.28 2.53 -26.96
CA ASN A 537 -14.06 3.17 -25.90
C ASN A 537 -13.34 4.43 -25.39
N HIS A 538 -13.33 5.47 -26.23
CA HIS A 538 -12.47 6.65 -26.12
C HIS A 538 -13.10 7.87 -25.41
N VAL A 539 -14.09 7.66 -24.52
CA VAL A 539 -14.74 8.74 -23.75
C VAL A 539 -13.74 9.60 -22.96
N LEU A 540 -12.69 8.98 -22.42
CA LEU A 540 -11.62 9.70 -21.71
C LEU A 540 -10.78 10.55 -22.66
N THR A 541 -10.50 10.06 -23.86
CA THR A 541 -9.76 10.82 -24.87
C THR A 541 -10.53 12.07 -25.26
N ASP A 542 -11.83 11.94 -25.54
CA ASP A 542 -12.68 13.06 -25.91
C ASP A 542 -12.85 14.05 -24.75
N PHE A 543 -13.02 13.55 -23.52
CA PHE A 543 -13.07 14.39 -22.33
C PHE A 543 -11.76 15.18 -22.13
N ILE A 544 -10.60 14.53 -22.24
CA ILE A 544 -9.30 15.18 -22.05
C ILE A 544 -9.06 16.24 -23.13
N LYS A 545 -9.49 15.99 -24.38
CA LYS A 545 -9.36 16.94 -25.49
C LYS A 545 -10.33 18.13 -25.40
N THR A 546 -11.55 17.92 -24.91
CA THR A 546 -12.65 18.91 -25.04
C THR A 546 -13.22 19.45 -23.73
N GLY A 547 -12.99 18.77 -22.60
CA GLY A 547 -13.66 19.02 -21.32
C GLY A 547 -15.09 18.49 -21.23
N HIS A 548 -15.60 17.82 -22.27
CA HIS A 548 -16.96 17.28 -22.30
C HIS A 548 -16.95 15.77 -22.07
N TYR A 549 -17.57 15.32 -20.98
CA TYR A 549 -17.77 13.91 -20.68
C TYR A 549 -19.18 13.52 -21.09
N ASP A 550 -19.35 12.88 -22.24
CA ASP A 550 -20.67 12.62 -22.83
C ASP A 550 -20.89 11.14 -23.15
N LEU A 551 -21.95 10.56 -22.60
CA LEU A 551 -22.32 9.16 -22.77
C LEU A 551 -23.63 8.96 -23.55
N ARG A 552 -24.34 10.03 -23.94
CA ARG A 552 -25.71 9.93 -24.48
C ARG A 552 -25.83 9.03 -25.71
N ASP A 553 -24.85 9.13 -26.61
CA ASP A 553 -24.84 8.39 -27.88
C ASP A 553 -23.77 7.27 -27.90
N ARG A 554 -23.17 6.94 -26.75
CA ARG A 554 -22.11 5.93 -26.69
C ARG A 554 -22.66 4.56 -26.33
N LYS A 555 -22.26 3.56 -27.12
CA LYS A 555 -22.43 2.15 -26.80
C LYS A 555 -21.07 1.55 -26.47
N LEU A 556 -21.03 0.65 -25.49
CA LEU A 556 -19.82 -0.06 -25.13
C LEU A 556 -19.42 -0.98 -26.29
N ALA A 557 -18.26 -0.75 -26.89
CA ALA A 557 -17.69 -1.62 -27.91
C ALA A 557 -16.87 -2.72 -27.24
N GLN A 558 -17.05 -3.97 -27.67
CA GLN A 558 -16.18 -5.07 -27.26
C GLN A 558 -14.89 -5.03 -28.08
N THR A 559 -13.75 -5.07 -27.40
CA THR A 559 -12.43 -4.99 -28.03
C THR A 559 -11.51 -6.15 -27.62
N PHE A 560 -10.33 -6.24 -28.24
CA PHE A 560 -9.24 -7.13 -27.82
C PHE A 560 -8.66 -6.77 -26.44
N SER A 561 -8.95 -5.57 -25.93
CA SER A 561 -8.49 -5.08 -24.63
C SER A 561 -9.67 -4.86 -23.64
N PRO A 562 -10.38 -5.94 -23.24
CA PRO A 562 -11.65 -5.83 -22.53
C PRO A 562 -11.56 -5.23 -21.12
N SER A 563 -10.38 -5.18 -20.49
CA SER A 563 -10.22 -4.56 -19.17
C SER A 563 -10.30 -3.02 -19.21
N ILE A 564 -10.22 -2.42 -20.41
CA ILE A 564 -10.37 -0.98 -20.62
C ILE A 564 -11.60 -0.63 -21.47
N ASP A 565 -12.48 -1.61 -21.75
CA ASP A 565 -13.82 -1.38 -22.30
C ASP A 565 -14.70 -0.75 -21.21
N ILE A 566 -14.68 0.57 -21.12
CA ILE A 566 -15.45 1.32 -20.12
C ILE A 566 -16.08 2.59 -20.69
N LEU A 567 -17.30 2.88 -20.23
CA LEU A 567 -17.97 4.16 -20.49
C LEU A 567 -17.87 5.13 -19.31
N LYS A 568 -17.82 4.61 -18.07
CA LYS A 568 -17.73 5.43 -16.85
C LYS A 568 -16.41 5.15 -16.15
N SER A 569 -15.57 6.17 -16.01
CA SER A 569 -14.26 6.03 -15.39
C SER A 569 -14.28 6.50 -13.94
N SER A 570 -14.24 5.57 -12.99
CA SER A 570 -14.50 5.87 -11.58
C SER A 570 -13.48 6.84 -10.95
N ASN A 571 -12.18 6.64 -11.15
CA ASN A 571 -11.15 7.47 -10.49
C ASN A 571 -10.91 8.82 -11.17
N LEU A 572 -11.60 9.11 -12.28
CA LEU A 572 -11.56 10.46 -12.87
C LEU A 572 -12.06 11.50 -11.87
N GLU A 573 -13.04 11.14 -11.03
CA GLU A 573 -13.57 11.98 -9.96
C GLU A 573 -12.48 12.50 -9.02
N ARG A 574 -11.60 11.62 -8.54
CA ARG A 574 -10.48 12.00 -7.66
C ARG A 574 -9.53 12.98 -8.34
N HIS A 575 -9.24 12.76 -9.63
CA HIS A 575 -8.37 13.66 -10.37
C HIS A 575 -9.01 15.04 -10.58
N LEU A 576 -10.29 15.09 -10.96
CA LEU A 576 -11.02 16.35 -11.10
C LEU A 576 -11.12 17.10 -9.79
N TYR A 577 -11.35 16.40 -8.67
CA TYR A 577 -11.34 17.00 -7.34
C TYR A 577 -9.99 17.67 -7.03
N LEU A 578 -8.86 17.02 -7.34
CA LEU A 578 -7.53 17.62 -7.18
C LEU A 578 -7.33 18.86 -8.06
N MET A 579 -7.76 18.81 -9.32
CA MET A 579 -7.60 19.93 -10.28
C MET A 579 -8.53 21.11 -9.98
N ALA A 580 -9.69 20.84 -9.38
CA ALA A 580 -10.67 21.81 -8.95
C ALA A 580 -10.40 22.35 -7.54
N ASN A 581 -9.15 22.28 -7.05
CA ASN A 581 -8.76 22.77 -5.73
C ASN A 581 -9.62 22.20 -4.58
N LYS A 582 -9.94 20.90 -4.65
CA LYS A 582 -10.72 20.18 -3.63
C LYS A 582 -12.18 20.66 -3.49
N ASP A 583 -12.79 21.16 -4.57
CA ASP A 583 -14.19 21.60 -4.59
C ASP A 583 -15.17 20.40 -4.65
N GLY A 584 -15.68 20.01 -3.48
CA GLY A 584 -16.66 18.93 -3.36
C GLY A 584 -18.06 19.28 -3.87
N GLN A 585 -18.44 20.56 -3.88
CA GLN A 585 -19.74 21.00 -4.44
C GLN A 585 -19.74 20.82 -5.96
N LEU A 586 -18.64 21.18 -6.62
CA LEU A 586 -18.48 20.97 -8.06
C LEU A 586 -18.53 19.47 -8.39
N MET A 587 -17.84 18.61 -7.63
CA MET A 587 -17.88 17.16 -7.88
C MET A 587 -19.28 16.59 -7.70
N ALA A 588 -19.99 16.97 -6.64
CA ALA A 588 -21.38 16.55 -6.42
C ALA A 588 -22.27 16.96 -7.62
N LYS A 589 -22.12 18.20 -8.11
CA LYS A 589 -22.85 18.70 -9.30
C LYS A 589 -22.54 17.89 -10.56
N LEU A 590 -21.25 17.75 -10.92
CA LEU A 590 -20.83 17.10 -12.17
C LEU A 590 -21.26 15.62 -12.20
N PHE A 591 -21.09 14.90 -11.10
CA PHE A 591 -21.45 13.48 -11.06
C PHE A 591 -22.96 13.26 -10.92
N ASN A 592 -23.71 14.20 -10.33
CA ASN A 592 -25.17 14.19 -10.42
C ASN A 592 -25.66 14.41 -11.87
N GLN A 593 -25.04 15.33 -12.62
CA GLN A 593 -25.31 15.49 -14.05
C GLN A 593 -24.97 14.23 -14.84
N LEU A 594 -23.83 13.58 -14.57
CA LEU A 594 -23.48 12.32 -15.22
C LEU A 594 -24.50 11.20 -14.93
N GLU A 595 -25.01 11.13 -13.70
CA GLU A 595 -25.99 10.12 -13.28
C GLU A 595 -27.36 10.36 -13.93
N ASN A 596 -27.82 11.61 -14.02
CA ASN A 596 -29.19 11.96 -14.45
C ASN A 596 -29.31 12.36 -15.92
N GLN A 597 -28.26 12.94 -16.51
CA GLN A 597 -28.24 13.50 -17.86
C GLN A 597 -27.27 12.77 -18.78
N LEU A 598 -26.48 11.82 -18.25
CA LEU A 598 -25.47 11.06 -18.98
C LEU A 598 -24.32 11.91 -19.57
N HIS A 599 -24.19 13.18 -19.18
CA HIS A 599 -23.06 14.01 -19.57
C HIS A 599 -22.79 15.14 -18.56
N PHE A 600 -21.58 15.70 -18.61
CA PHE A 600 -21.24 16.98 -17.99
C PHE A 600 -20.12 17.66 -18.76
N GLN A 601 -19.98 18.97 -18.59
CA GLN A 601 -18.87 19.75 -19.16
C GLN A 601 -18.17 20.53 -18.06
N ILE A 602 -16.83 20.49 -18.06
CA ILE A 602 -16.01 21.31 -17.17
C ILE A 602 -15.64 22.65 -17.81
N GLU A 603 -15.38 23.65 -16.97
CA GLU A 603 -14.96 24.97 -17.43
C GLU A 603 -13.62 24.93 -18.17
N LYS A 604 -13.46 25.82 -19.15
CA LYS A 604 -12.25 25.91 -19.99
C LYS A 604 -10.97 25.99 -19.17
N ILE A 605 -10.97 26.74 -18.06
CA ILE A 605 -9.79 26.85 -17.19
C ILE A 605 -9.40 25.51 -16.56
N LEU A 606 -10.37 24.65 -16.24
CA LEU A 606 -10.09 23.31 -15.72
C LEU A 606 -9.58 22.38 -16.82
N VAL A 607 -10.07 22.54 -18.07
CA VAL A 607 -9.54 21.84 -19.25
C VAL A 607 -8.08 22.21 -19.49
N GLU A 608 -7.75 23.51 -19.46
CA GLU A 608 -6.38 23.99 -19.63
C GLU A 608 -5.45 23.43 -18.54
N LYS A 609 -5.89 23.42 -17.27
CA LYS A 609 -5.14 22.79 -16.16
C LYS A 609 -4.93 21.29 -16.39
N LEU A 610 -5.97 20.57 -16.80
CA LEU A 610 -5.90 19.13 -17.12
C LEU A 610 -4.83 18.88 -18.20
N GLN A 611 -4.87 19.67 -19.27
CA GLN A 611 -4.02 19.51 -20.46
C GLN A 611 -2.54 19.92 -20.26
N GLN A 612 -2.21 20.59 -19.14
CA GLN A 612 -0.81 20.92 -18.81
C GLN A 612 0.06 19.68 -18.71
N ASP A 613 -0.46 18.62 -18.08
CA ASP A 613 0.28 17.39 -17.84
C ASP A 613 -0.38 16.16 -18.47
N LEU A 614 -1.70 16.15 -18.64
CA LEU A 614 -2.45 15.01 -19.17
C LEU A 614 -2.77 15.20 -20.65
N VAL A 615 -2.35 14.25 -21.46
CA VAL A 615 -2.67 14.19 -22.90
C VAL A 615 -3.30 12.82 -23.20
N ALA A 616 -4.06 12.73 -24.29
CA ALA A 616 -4.78 11.49 -24.60
C ALA A 616 -4.91 11.24 -26.08
N ASP A 617 -4.91 9.95 -26.44
CA ASP A 617 -5.27 9.47 -27.76
C ASP A 617 -5.84 8.05 -27.67
N TRP A 618 -6.40 7.55 -28.78
CA TRP A 618 -7.08 6.26 -28.79
C TRP A 618 -6.61 5.33 -29.92
N CYS A 619 -6.63 4.03 -29.67
CA CYS A 619 -6.15 3.00 -30.60
C CYS A 619 -7.33 2.23 -31.20
N SER A 620 -7.30 2.02 -32.53
CA SER A 620 -8.22 1.11 -33.21
C SER A 620 -7.80 -0.35 -33.04
N GLU A 621 -8.67 -1.30 -33.39
CA GLU A 621 -8.34 -2.73 -33.28
C GLU A 621 -7.26 -3.14 -34.29
N ASP A 622 -7.27 -2.55 -35.49
CA ASP A 622 -6.24 -2.77 -36.50
C ASP A 622 -4.89 -2.21 -36.09
N ASP A 623 -4.86 -1.01 -35.48
CA ASP A 623 -3.65 -0.43 -34.90
C ASP A 623 -3.11 -1.30 -33.75
N CYS A 624 -4.01 -1.85 -32.92
CA CYS A 624 -3.67 -2.73 -31.81
C CYS A 624 -2.97 -4.00 -32.31
N LEU A 625 -3.58 -4.72 -33.26
CA LEU A 625 -2.98 -5.91 -33.86
C LEU A 625 -1.66 -5.59 -34.57
N SER A 626 -1.60 -4.45 -35.27
CA SER A 626 -0.39 -3.98 -35.96
C SER A 626 0.74 -3.69 -34.98
N ALA A 627 0.45 -3.08 -33.83
CA ALA A 627 1.43 -2.80 -32.78
C ALA A 627 2.00 -4.07 -32.15
N ILE A 628 1.17 -5.10 -31.92
CA ILE A 628 1.64 -6.42 -31.46
C ILE A 628 2.59 -7.02 -32.50
N ASN A 629 2.16 -7.08 -33.76
CA ASN A 629 2.95 -7.67 -34.84
C ASN A 629 4.30 -6.95 -35.05
N ALA A 630 4.26 -5.62 -35.15
CA ALA A 630 5.45 -4.80 -35.37
C ALA A 630 6.45 -4.91 -34.21
N THR A 631 5.96 -4.93 -32.96
CA THR A 631 6.83 -5.03 -31.79
C THR A 631 7.48 -6.41 -31.70
N TYR A 632 6.74 -7.48 -31.99
CA TYR A 632 7.31 -8.83 -32.02
C TYR A 632 8.38 -8.96 -33.12
N ASN A 633 8.09 -8.49 -34.33
CA ASN A 633 9.05 -8.58 -35.44
C ASN A 633 10.31 -7.74 -35.21
N ALA A 634 10.19 -6.59 -34.53
CA ALA A 634 11.33 -5.70 -34.29
C ALA A 634 12.17 -6.09 -33.07
N ALA A 635 11.55 -6.57 -32.00
CA ALA A 635 12.21 -6.76 -30.69
C ALA A 635 12.06 -8.17 -30.10
N GLY A 636 11.33 -9.08 -30.76
CA GLY A 636 11.00 -10.40 -30.19
C GLY A 636 10.08 -10.31 -28.96
N TYR A 637 9.48 -9.15 -28.70
CA TYR A 637 8.65 -8.89 -27.53
C TYR A 637 7.16 -8.93 -27.91
N ILE A 638 6.39 -9.81 -27.27
CA ILE A 638 4.94 -9.91 -27.47
C ILE A 638 4.24 -8.99 -26.47
N LEU A 639 3.48 -8.05 -27.01
CA LEU A 639 2.57 -7.21 -26.24
C LEU A 639 1.23 -7.92 -26.06
N ASP A 640 0.65 -7.79 -24.86
CA ASP A 640 -0.79 -8.02 -24.72
C ASP A 640 -1.56 -6.85 -25.39
N PRO A 641 -2.84 -7.04 -25.77
CA PRO A 641 -3.62 -5.99 -26.44
C PRO A 641 -3.69 -4.66 -25.68
N HIS A 642 -3.73 -4.68 -24.34
CA HIS A 642 -3.76 -3.45 -23.55
C HIS A 642 -2.43 -2.70 -23.66
N THR A 643 -1.30 -3.40 -23.57
CA THR A 643 0.01 -2.79 -23.80
C THR A 643 0.15 -2.28 -25.23
N ALA A 644 -0.40 -3.00 -26.21
CA ALA A 644 -0.38 -2.61 -27.62
C ALA A 644 -1.15 -1.30 -27.87
N VAL A 645 -2.31 -1.10 -27.22
CA VAL A 645 -3.04 0.18 -27.22
C VAL A 645 -2.14 1.32 -26.73
N ALA A 646 -1.46 1.14 -25.60
CA ALA A 646 -0.54 2.15 -25.06
C ALA A 646 0.69 2.37 -25.94
N LYS A 647 1.21 1.31 -26.58
CA LYS A 647 2.32 1.40 -27.51
C LYS A 647 1.97 2.21 -28.75
N ALA A 648 0.83 1.91 -29.39
CA ALA A 648 0.38 2.63 -30.57
C ALA A 648 0.16 4.13 -30.28
N VAL A 649 -0.47 4.45 -29.15
CA VAL A 649 -0.65 5.83 -28.71
C VAL A 649 0.70 6.49 -28.39
N ALA A 650 1.60 5.83 -27.67
CA ALA A 650 2.93 6.34 -27.37
C ALA A 650 3.73 6.62 -28.64
N ASP A 651 3.63 5.76 -29.67
CA ASP A 651 4.31 5.93 -30.95
C ASP A 651 3.84 7.18 -31.70
N ARG A 652 2.53 7.47 -31.67
CA ARG A 652 1.97 8.66 -32.31
C ARG A 652 2.24 9.95 -31.54
N MET A 653 2.29 9.88 -30.20
CA MET A 653 2.37 11.06 -29.34
C MET A 653 3.79 11.44 -28.91
N GLN A 654 4.78 10.55 -29.06
CA GLN A 654 6.14 10.87 -28.65
C GLN A 654 6.80 11.91 -29.56
N ASP A 655 7.50 12.86 -28.94
CA ASP A 655 8.37 13.83 -29.62
C ASP A 655 9.85 13.39 -29.64
N LYS A 656 10.14 12.19 -29.10
CA LYS A 656 11.49 11.61 -28.89
C LYS A 656 12.43 12.43 -27.99
N THR A 657 11.96 13.49 -27.36
CA THR A 657 12.77 14.34 -26.46
C THR A 657 12.84 13.80 -25.04
N CYS A 658 11.92 12.91 -24.67
CA CYS A 658 11.75 12.38 -23.32
C CYS A 658 11.60 10.85 -23.37
N PRO A 659 12.23 10.10 -22.45
CA PRO A 659 11.94 8.69 -22.24
C PRO A 659 10.46 8.45 -21.93
N VAL A 660 9.86 7.44 -22.55
CA VAL A 660 8.46 7.06 -22.32
C VAL A 660 8.40 5.69 -21.66
N ILE A 661 7.79 5.63 -20.47
CA ILE A 661 7.47 4.38 -19.78
C ILE A 661 6.05 3.97 -20.17
N ILE A 662 5.93 2.87 -20.91
CA ILE A 662 4.67 2.28 -21.35
C ILE A 662 4.27 1.23 -20.32
N SER A 663 3.10 1.41 -19.71
CA SER A 663 2.56 0.47 -18.72
C SER A 663 2.07 -0.80 -19.41
N SER A 664 2.56 -1.96 -18.96
CA SER A 664 2.12 -3.27 -19.46
C SER A 664 1.29 -3.99 -18.39
N PRO A 665 -0.05 -3.88 -18.45
CA PRO A 665 -0.90 -4.25 -17.33
C PRO A 665 -1.25 -5.74 -17.26
N ALA A 666 -0.97 -6.53 -18.29
CA ALA A 666 -1.33 -7.93 -18.33
C ALA A 666 -0.35 -8.75 -19.16
N HIS A 667 -0.24 -10.04 -18.84
CA HIS A 667 0.56 -10.97 -19.62
C HIS A 667 -0.18 -11.35 -20.92
N TYR A 668 0.53 -11.41 -22.06
CA TYR A 668 -0.07 -11.69 -23.36
C TYR A 668 -0.83 -13.03 -23.43
N SER A 669 -0.38 -14.03 -22.66
CA SER A 669 -1.05 -15.33 -22.50
C SER A 669 -2.53 -15.23 -22.16
N LYS A 670 -2.94 -14.18 -21.44
CA LYS A 670 -4.35 -13.97 -21.08
C LYS A 670 -5.25 -13.65 -22.26
N PHE A 671 -4.66 -13.22 -23.37
CA PHE A 671 -5.33 -12.74 -24.58
C PHE A 671 -4.80 -13.47 -25.82
N ALA A 672 -4.51 -14.76 -25.69
CA ALA A 672 -3.91 -15.59 -26.73
C ALA A 672 -4.61 -15.50 -28.10
N PRO A 673 -5.96 -15.48 -28.21
CA PRO A 673 -6.62 -15.33 -29.52
C PRO A 673 -6.21 -14.07 -30.29
N ALA A 674 -6.19 -12.91 -29.62
CA ALA A 674 -5.80 -11.64 -30.22
C ALA A 674 -4.32 -11.62 -30.63
N VAL A 675 -3.46 -12.17 -29.78
CA VAL A 675 -2.02 -12.30 -30.05
C VAL A 675 -1.77 -13.21 -31.26
N MET A 676 -2.41 -14.38 -31.30
CA MET A 676 -2.29 -15.30 -32.43
C MET A 676 -2.80 -14.68 -33.74
N GLN A 677 -3.90 -13.92 -33.67
CA GLN A 677 -4.41 -13.17 -34.82
C GLN A 677 -3.39 -12.13 -35.31
N ALA A 678 -2.82 -11.33 -34.41
CA ALA A 678 -1.80 -10.33 -34.75
C ALA A 678 -0.54 -10.97 -35.36
N LEU A 679 -0.12 -12.12 -34.85
CA LEU A 679 1.06 -12.85 -35.32
C LEU A 679 0.77 -13.78 -36.51
N LYS A 680 -0.47 -13.82 -37.00
CA LYS A 680 -0.92 -14.69 -38.11
C LYS A 680 -0.62 -16.18 -37.85
N ILE A 681 -0.79 -16.60 -36.59
CA ILE A 681 -0.58 -17.99 -36.16
C ILE A 681 -1.91 -18.76 -36.34
N ASN A 682 -1.85 -19.89 -37.06
CA ASN A 682 -3.00 -20.78 -37.23
C ASN A 682 -3.39 -21.46 -35.89
N GLY A 683 -4.68 -21.74 -35.68
CA GLY A 683 -5.16 -22.46 -34.48
C GLY A 683 -5.94 -21.60 -33.47
N ILE A 684 -6.46 -20.44 -33.88
CA ILE A 684 -7.27 -19.55 -33.01
C ILE A 684 -8.49 -20.28 -32.42
N HIS A 685 -9.06 -21.26 -33.12
CA HIS A 685 -10.23 -22.03 -32.65
C HIS A 685 -9.88 -23.19 -31.70
N GLN A 686 -8.61 -23.37 -31.32
CA GLN A 686 -8.20 -24.41 -30.37
C GLN A 686 -8.50 -24.00 -28.92
N THR A 687 -8.40 -24.94 -27.98
CA THR A 687 -8.56 -24.70 -26.54
C THR A 687 -7.53 -23.68 -26.04
N SER A 688 -7.84 -22.94 -24.95
CA SER A 688 -6.90 -21.98 -24.36
C SER A 688 -5.55 -22.61 -24.00
N SER A 689 -5.56 -23.86 -23.51
CA SER A 689 -4.32 -24.61 -23.23
C SER A 689 -3.47 -24.86 -24.48
N SER A 690 -4.09 -25.25 -25.59
CA SER A 690 -3.41 -25.48 -26.87
C SER A 690 -2.83 -24.19 -27.45
N GLN A 691 -3.61 -23.10 -27.40
CA GLN A 691 -3.17 -21.76 -27.82
C GLN A 691 -1.91 -21.32 -27.05
N LEU A 692 -1.88 -21.54 -25.73
CA LEU A 692 -0.74 -21.18 -24.89
C LEU A 692 0.50 -22.02 -25.17
N CYS A 693 0.33 -23.34 -25.35
CA CYS A 693 1.43 -24.21 -25.76
C CYS A 693 2.00 -23.77 -27.10
N LEU A 694 1.15 -23.40 -28.05
CA LEU A 694 1.56 -22.92 -29.36
C LEU A 694 2.31 -21.60 -29.26
N LEU A 695 1.81 -20.61 -28.50
CA LEU A 695 2.53 -19.35 -28.26
C LEU A 695 3.86 -19.57 -27.54
N GLY A 696 3.93 -20.56 -26.64
CA GLY A 696 5.14 -20.92 -25.93
C GLY A 696 6.27 -21.45 -26.83
N SER A 697 5.96 -22.00 -28.01
CA SER A 697 6.97 -22.50 -28.95
C SER A 697 7.71 -21.40 -29.72
N TYR A 698 7.20 -20.16 -29.69
CA TYR A 698 7.79 -19.02 -30.41
C TYR A 698 8.93 -18.32 -29.65
N ASN A 699 9.34 -18.84 -28.49
CA ASN A 699 10.45 -18.32 -27.65
C ASN A 699 10.44 -16.78 -27.48
N ALA A 700 9.25 -16.21 -27.29
CA ALA A 700 9.06 -14.77 -27.19
C ALA A 700 9.40 -14.22 -25.78
N LEU A 701 9.66 -12.92 -25.72
CA LEU A 701 9.70 -12.17 -24.46
C LEU A 701 8.36 -11.48 -24.20
N PRO A 702 7.87 -11.44 -22.94
CA PRO A 702 8.32 -12.24 -21.80
C PRO A 702 8.05 -13.75 -22.04
N PRO A 703 8.71 -14.67 -21.33
CA PRO A 703 8.37 -16.09 -21.40
C PRO A 703 6.94 -16.32 -20.88
N PRO A 704 6.27 -17.42 -21.30
CA PRO A 704 4.94 -17.77 -20.80
C PRO A 704 4.87 -17.79 -19.27
N HIS A 705 3.84 -17.18 -18.70
CA HIS A 705 3.65 -17.12 -17.27
C HIS A 705 3.30 -18.52 -16.70
N GLU A 706 4.22 -19.15 -15.96
CA GLU A 706 4.08 -20.53 -15.47
C GLU A 706 2.79 -20.76 -14.67
N ALA A 707 2.47 -19.88 -13.71
CA ALA A 707 1.25 -20.00 -12.91
C ALA A 707 -0.05 -19.96 -13.76
N LEU A 708 -0.01 -19.32 -14.94
CA LEU A 708 -1.15 -19.32 -15.87
C LEU A 708 -1.23 -20.63 -16.66
N LEU A 709 -0.10 -21.21 -17.01
CA LEU A 709 -0.01 -22.52 -17.68
C LEU A 709 -0.47 -23.66 -16.76
N GLU A 710 -0.08 -23.64 -15.48
CA GLU A 710 -0.52 -24.66 -14.52
C GLU A 710 -2.04 -24.64 -14.30
N ARG A 711 -2.62 -23.43 -14.16
CA ARG A 711 -4.08 -23.28 -13.98
C ARG A 711 -4.87 -23.73 -15.20
N THR A 712 -4.32 -23.56 -16.41
CA THR A 712 -4.97 -24.06 -17.64
C THR A 712 -4.82 -25.58 -17.82
N LYS A 713 -3.90 -26.25 -17.13
CA LYS A 713 -3.84 -27.72 -17.08
C LYS A 713 -4.86 -28.33 -16.11
N GLN A 714 -5.27 -27.60 -15.08
CA GLN A 714 -6.30 -28.01 -14.11
C GLN A 714 -7.75 -27.89 -14.67
N GLN A 715 -7.91 -27.65 -15.98
CA GLN A 715 -9.17 -27.26 -16.64
C GLN A 715 -10.23 -28.36 -16.83
N GLU A 716 -10.23 -29.43 -16.05
CA GLU A 716 -11.28 -30.46 -16.17
C GLU A 716 -12.41 -30.23 -15.15
N LYS A 717 -13.45 -29.51 -15.62
CA LYS A 717 -14.80 -29.37 -15.01
C LYS A 717 -14.83 -28.95 -13.53
N MET A 718 -14.36 -27.74 -13.23
CA MET A 718 -14.78 -27.10 -11.98
C MET A 718 -16.22 -26.59 -12.14
N GLU A 719 -17.16 -27.19 -11.42
CA GLU A 719 -18.53 -26.68 -11.35
C GLU A 719 -18.53 -25.29 -10.69
N HIS A 720 -19.17 -24.32 -11.33
CA HIS A 720 -19.43 -23.00 -10.77
C HIS A 720 -20.93 -22.69 -10.81
N HIS A 721 -21.36 -21.79 -9.93
CA HIS A 721 -22.76 -21.42 -9.87
C HIS A 721 -23.10 -20.38 -10.94
N VAL A 722 -24.22 -20.58 -11.63
CA VAL A 722 -24.77 -19.63 -12.61
C VAL A 722 -26.18 -19.23 -12.21
N CYS A 723 -26.45 -17.93 -12.12
CA CYS A 723 -27.76 -17.40 -11.73
C CYS A 723 -28.39 -16.51 -12.82
N ALA A 724 -29.71 -16.31 -12.68
CA ALA A 724 -30.46 -15.38 -13.52
C ALA A 724 -30.07 -13.93 -13.22
N ALA A 725 -30.27 -13.04 -14.20
CA ALA A 725 -30.00 -11.61 -14.10
C ALA A 725 -31.05 -10.88 -13.23
N ASP A 726 -31.10 -11.21 -11.95
CA ASP A 726 -32.05 -10.65 -10.98
C ASP A 726 -31.36 -10.34 -9.64
N VAL A 727 -31.51 -9.10 -9.16
CA VAL A 727 -30.85 -8.62 -7.95
C VAL A 727 -31.28 -9.41 -6.70
N ASN A 728 -32.54 -9.83 -6.60
CA ASN A 728 -33.05 -10.62 -5.49
C ASN A 728 -32.50 -12.06 -5.51
N VAL A 729 -32.30 -12.63 -6.71
CA VAL A 729 -31.61 -13.93 -6.85
C VAL A 729 -30.16 -13.81 -6.37
N LEU A 730 -29.46 -12.73 -6.72
CA LEU A 730 -28.10 -12.46 -6.25
C LEU A 730 -28.05 -12.32 -4.72
N LYS A 731 -28.98 -11.58 -4.11
CA LYS A 731 -29.09 -11.43 -2.65
C LYS A 731 -29.34 -12.76 -1.94
N SER A 732 -30.30 -13.57 -2.44
CA SER A 732 -30.59 -14.88 -1.88
C SER A 732 -29.39 -15.82 -1.95
N HIS A 733 -28.64 -15.77 -3.05
CA HIS A 733 -27.40 -16.54 -3.17
C HIS A 733 -26.36 -16.09 -2.14
N MET A 734 -26.15 -14.78 -1.98
CA MET A 734 -25.23 -14.25 -0.97
C MET A 734 -25.63 -14.65 0.45
N GLU A 735 -26.91 -14.56 0.80
CA GLU A 735 -27.41 -14.93 2.12
C GLU A 735 -27.11 -16.41 2.42
N LYS A 736 -27.38 -17.32 1.48
CA LYS A 736 -27.04 -18.75 1.63
C LYS A 736 -25.54 -18.96 1.84
N LEU A 737 -24.69 -18.22 1.13
CA LEU A 737 -23.24 -18.28 1.32
C LEU A 737 -22.82 -17.79 2.72
N ILE A 738 -23.41 -16.69 3.18
CA ILE A 738 -23.18 -16.13 4.53
C ILE A 738 -23.56 -17.13 5.61
N GLN A 739 -24.75 -17.74 5.50
CA GLN A 739 -25.20 -18.78 6.42
C GLN A 739 -24.22 -19.96 6.47
N ASN A 740 -23.85 -20.49 5.31
CA ASN A 740 -22.92 -21.62 5.24
C ASN A 740 -21.53 -21.28 5.77
N ARG A 741 -21.05 -20.05 5.56
CA ARG A 741 -19.68 -19.65 5.91
C ARG A 741 -19.52 -19.23 7.37
N PHE A 742 -20.41 -18.39 7.88
CA PHE A 742 -20.23 -17.75 9.18
C PHE A 742 -21.06 -18.40 10.29
N ILE A 743 -22.09 -19.17 9.95
CA ILE A 743 -22.98 -19.83 10.92
C ILE A 743 -22.79 -21.35 10.89
N GLY A 744 -22.46 -21.91 9.71
CA GLY A 744 -22.35 -23.35 9.48
C GLY A 744 -21.04 -24.01 9.96
N LYS A 745 -21.01 -24.42 11.23
CA LYS A 745 -20.50 -25.73 11.76
C LYS A 745 -20.74 -25.77 13.27
N SER A 746 -22.02 -25.83 13.64
CA SER A 746 -22.47 -26.37 14.92
C SER A 746 -23.11 -27.72 14.62
N GLY A 747 -22.28 -28.75 14.52
CA GLY A 747 -22.67 -30.13 14.28
C GLY A 747 -21.59 -31.04 14.83
#